data_AF-A0A924Y1D9-F1
#
_entry.id   AF-A0A924Y1D9-F1
#
_cell.length_a   1.000
_cell.length_b   1.000
_cell.length_c   1.000
_cell.angle_alpha   90.00
_cell.angle_beta   90.00
_cell.angle_gamma   90.00
#
_symmetry.space_group_name_H-M   'P 1'
#
loop_
_entity.id
_entity.type
_entity.pdbx_description
1 polymer ?
#
loop_
_entity_poly.entity_id
_entity_poly.type
_entity_poly.pdbx_seq_one_letter_code
_entity_poly.pdbx_strand_id
1 'polypeptide(L)'
;MATEPSSERDAAALTRDAGLADEYLTDLVYTALLERGESSKVSEIALEINNPHISVALVRKALGDSARFLSVDRQWNLAARYLDKSRPTDRNLVEVLQAAGRPLSKSQIASELSEIYHKPSESYFGLIDRSAANRNAYFKTKQSELGLATWLTLTDGETEEDILSDNGYKAQTVAQFRKLPAQAEWSAKTYAETTRKIVTAAKRDLPHRFIGVLAWLRMGAAYDAQTHFSACLADPGLVWIPGRGKSAGRWITRIHAERLERFLEEQGATLANGADYDEMPEPPAPVVVVPEPVASDATATEEPEPVVETAVPVAETTKPLATSADDFAAMARILSERGTSVEASELLGLRYEVLPGDPSYRADVETLTQALKDSDLFLYVGAGRFREPNSLPLFVHDIPEFLAFPELQFVSMDGEIMDEVISEEGYAASLRQDVLLPLAQDAGDDEGSYTGPAQDPRSPIRLVVKNHHKEIGTFPLAQVPDGFFPTDAPVVEVIVRAPDGQTHEVIVNNEKRLAFNLFGLYEMLPVDSGSVFLLHPTTRAWEFRFEPVAEPDPQVYVTPERQQELIGLKEAIDEGAEMATFDITCEVLAYHQKGLDFVQALTEINLIRRVTRRKLASILSNYLCFMQKAGTPQWRFDPRKRDYGTDRDKRKYLKR
;
A
#
# COMPACT_ATOMS: atom_id res chain seq x y z
N MET A 1 -3.36 37.32 -46.31
CA MET A 1 -4.00 36.77 -45.09
C MET A 1 -3.85 35.27 -45.15
N ALA A 2 -3.17 34.71 -44.16
CA ALA A 2 -2.58 33.38 -44.17
C ALA A 2 -3.64 32.26 -44.13
N THR A 3 -3.48 31.29 -45.03
CA THR A 3 -4.13 29.98 -45.02
C THR A 3 -3.07 28.92 -44.74
N GLU A 4 -2.69 28.75 -43.47
CA GLU A 4 -2.05 27.53 -42.96
C GLU A 4 -2.54 27.28 -41.53
N PRO A 5 -3.47 26.30 -41.33
CA PRO A 5 -3.50 25.54 -40.07
C PRO A 5 -3.93 24.05 -40.21
N SER A 6 -3.86 23.43 -41.39
CA SER A 6 -4.33 22.03 -41.57
C SER A 6 -3.27 20.97 -41.23
N SER A 7 -2.00 21.18 -41.61
CA SER A 7 -0.95 20.14 -41.46
C SER A 7 -0.58 19.83 -40.01
N GLU A 8 -0.53 20.83 -39.11
CA GLU A 8 -0.19 20.61 -37.70
C GLU A 8 -1.29 19.86 -36.91
N ARG A 9 -2.57 20.08 -37.24
CA ARG A 9 -3.68 19.38 -36.60
C ARG A 9 -3.76 17.92 -37.01
N ASP A 10 -3.46 17.64 -38.27
CA ASP A 10 -3.45 16.27 -38.79
C ASP A 10 -2.27 15.47 -38.21
N ALA A 11 -1.08 16.09 -38.08
CA ALA A 11 0.07 15.48 -37.43
C ALA A 11 -0.17 15.17 -35.94
N ALA A 12 -0.78 16.09 -35.19
CA ALA A 12 -1.10 15.87 -33.77
C ALA A 12 -2.16 14.76 -33.55
N ALA A 13 -3.10 14.61 -34.48
CA ALA A 13 -4.08 13.51 -34.45
C ALA A 13 -3.42 12.16 -34.74
N LEU A 14 -2.53 12.10 -35.74
CA LEU A 14 -1.73 10.90 -36.07
C LEU A 14 -0.86 10.45 -34.89
N THR A 15 -0.14 11.36 -34.23
CA THR A 15 0.69 11.03 -33.06
C THR A 15 -0.16 10.50 -31.89
N ARG A 16 -1.35 11.05 -31.68
CA ARG A 16 -2.26 10.58 -30.63
C ARG A 16 -2.80 9.18 -30.93
N ASP A 17 -3.26 8.94 -32.15
CA ASP A 17 -3.75 7.63 -32.59
C ASP A 17 -2.65 6.57 -32.48
N ALA A 18 -1.39 6.92 -32.77
CA ALA A 18 -0.26 6.00 -32.62
C ALA A 18 -0.04 5.56 -31.15
N GLY A 19 -0.01 6.51 -30.21
CA GLY A 19 0.12 6.18 -28.78
C GLY A 19 -1.05 5.36 -28.26
N LEU A 20 -2.27 5.66 -28.72
CA LEU A 20 -3.48 4.91 -28.36
C LEU A 20 -3.50 3.50 -28.96
N ALA A 21 -2.97 3.32 -30.17
CA ALA A 21 -2.82 2.03 -30.81
C ALA A 21 -1.83 1.13 -30.05
N ASP A 22 -0.71 1.66 -29.59
CA ASP A 22 0.27 0.93 -28.78
C ASP A 22 -0.32 0.49 -27.43
N GLU A 23 -1.09 1.37 -26.76
CA GLU A 23 -1.80 1.02 -25.52
C GLU A 23 -2.87 -0.06 -25.77
N TYR A 24 -3.64 0.07 -26.85
CA TYR A 24 -4.64 -0.90 -27.24
C TYR A 24 -4.03 -2.27 -27.50
N LEU A 25 -2.91 -2.32 -28.25
CA LEU A 25 -2.16 -3.55 -28.50
C LEU A 25 -1.62 -4.15 -27.19
N THR A 26 -1.03 -3.33 -26.32
CA THR A 26 -0.54 -3.77 -25.01
C THR A 26 -1.64 -4.44 -24.20
N ASP A 27 -2.87 -3.92 -24.26
CA ASP A 27 -3.99 -4.48 -23.53
C ASP A 27 -4.52 -5.81 -24.12
N LEU A 28 -4.50 -5.94 -25.46
CA LEU A 28 -4.79 -7.21 -26.13
C LEU A 28 -3.77 -8.29 -25.73
N VAL A 29 -2.47 -7.95 -25.70
CA VAL A 29 -1.39 -8.84 -25.28
C VAL A 29 -1.57 -9.25 -23.81
N TYR A 30 -1.89 -8.30 -22.93
CA TYR A 30 -2.15 -8.59 -21.52
C TYR A 30 -3.34 -9.54 -21.34
N THR A 31 -4.43 -9.28 -22.06
CA THR A 31 -5.64 -10.11 -22.05
C THR A 31 -5.34 -11.55 -22.44
N ALA A 32 -4.59 -11.75 -23.53
CA ALA A 32 -4.18 -13.07 -23.99
C ALA A 32 -3.35 -13.83 -22.95
N LEU A 33 -2.36 -13.18 -22.33
CA LEU A 33 -1.54 -13.81 -21.28
C LEU A 33 -2.34 -14.11 -20.00
N LEU A 34 -3.30 -13.25 -19.66
CA LEU A 34 -4.19 -13.46 -18.53
C LEU A 34 -5.11 -14.67 -18.76
N GLU A 35 -5.68 -14.80 -19.96
CA GLU A 35 -6.59 -15.90 -20.31
C GLU A 35 -5.87 -17.26 -20.37
N ARG A 36 -4.61 -17.25 -20.80
CA ARG A 36 -3.78 -18.46 -20.79
C ARG A 36 -3.38 -18.92 -19.39
N GLY A 37 -3.24 -17.99 -18.44
CA GLY A 37 -2.86 -18.31 -17.06
C GLY A 37 -1.39 -18.72 -16.86
N GLU A 38 -0.60 -18.86 -17.94
CA GLU A 38 0.79 -19.36 -17.91
C GLU A 38 1.74 -18.53 -18.79
N SER A 39 3.05 -18.72 -18.64
CA SER A 39 4.06 -18.12 -19.53
C SER A 39 3.92 -18.70 -20.95
N SER A 40 4.05 -17.84 -21.96
CA SER A 40 3.72 -18.21 -23.35
C SER A 40 4.71 -17.64 -24.35
N LYS A 41 4.89 -18.33 -25.49
CA LYS A 41 5.70 -17.81 -26.60
C LYS A 41 4.96 -16.70 -27.34
N VAL A 42 5.71 -15.77 -27.96
CA VAL A 42 5.14 -14.67 -28.75
C VAL A 42 4.14 -15.15 -29.81
N SER A 43 4.41 -16.29 -30.47
CA SER A 43 3.51 -16.88 -31.45
C SER A 43 2.22 -17.40 -30.85
N GLU A 44 2.26 -17.95 -29.63
CA GLU A 44 1.08 -18.46 -28.92
C GLU A 44 0.20 -17.30 -28.45
N ILE A 45 0.82 -16.22 -27.96
CA ILE A 45 0.12 -14.99 -27.57
C ILE A 45 -0.58 -14.37 -28.79
N ALA A 46 0.09 -14.31 -29.95
CA ALA A 46 -0.53 -13.82 -31.18
C ALA A 46 -1.70 -14.68 -31.65
N LEU A 47 -1.61 -16.01 -31.49
CA LEU A 47 -2.70 -16.94 -31.78
C LEU A 47 -3.89 -16.73 -30.83
N GLU A 48 -3.63 -16.49 -29.55
CA GLU A 48 -4.68 -16.23 -28.54
C GLU A 48 -5.42 -14.91 -28.80
N ILE A 49 -4.70 -13.85 -29.18
CA ILE A 49 -5.32 -12.57 -29.58
C ILE A 49 -6.27 -12.76 -30.78
N ASN A 50 -5.97 -13.71 -31.67
CA ASN A 50 -6.79 -14.12 -32.80
C ASN A 50 -7.33 -12.94 -33.64
N ASN A 51 -6.48 -11.94 -33.88
CA ASN A 51 -6.82 -10.76 -34.67
C ASN A 51 -5.91 -10.69 -35.92
N PRO A 52 -6.47 -10.72 -37.14
CA PRO A 52 -5.68 -10.75 -38.37
C PRO A 52 -4.83 -9.50 -38.59
N HIS A 53 -5.17 -8.38 -37.95
CA HIS A 53 -4.41 -7.13 -38.04
C HIS A 53 -3.20 -7.09 -37.10
N ILE A 54 -3.10 -8.03 -36.16
CA ILE A 54 -2.03 -8.06 -35.15
C ILE A 54 -1.02 -9.15 -35.50
N SER A 55 0.14 -8.73 -36.01
CA SER A 55 1.25 -9.63 -36.35
C SER A 55 2.11 -10.02 -35.13
N VAL A 56 2.83 -11.14 -35.25
CA VAL A 56 3.81 -11.59 -34.24
C VAL A 56 4.88 -10.53 -33.96
N ALA A 57 5.28 -9.74 -34.98
CA ALA A 57 6.26 -8.66 -34.82
C ALA A 57 5.73 -7.54 -33.91
N LEU A 58 4.44 -7.21 -34.01
CA LEU A 58 3.79 -6.21 -33.15
C LEU A 58 3.67 -6.73 -31.71
N VAL A 59 3.26 -7.99 -31.54
CA VAL A 59 3.20 -8.62 -30.21
C VAL A 59 4.57 -8.57 -29.54
N ARG A 60 5.64 -8.90 -30.28
CA ARG A 60 7.01 -8.80 -29.78
C ARG A 60 7.39 -7.38 -29.38
N LYS A 61 7.07 -6.38 -30.21
CA LYS A 61 7.29 -4.96 -29.88
C LYS A 61 6.58 -4.59 -28.57
N ALA A 62 5.29 -4.89 -28.46
CA ALA A 62 4.50 -4.55 -27.27
C ALA A 62 5.02 -5.22 -25.99
N LEU A 63 5.50 -6.47 -26.10
CA LEU A 63 6.12 -7.19 -24.99
C LEU A 63 7.43 -6.52 -24.53
N GLY A 64 8.27 -6.06 -25.47
CA GLY A 64 9.53 -5.37 -25.15
C GLY A 64 9.36 -3.93 -24.66
N ASP A 65 8.35 -3.22 -25.15
CA ASP A 65 8.15 -1.79 -24.87
C ASP A 65 7.37 -1.53 -23.56
N SER A 66 6.77 -2.56 -22.95
CA SER A 66 5.86 -2.41 -21.81
C SER A 66 6.36 -3.15 -20.58
N ALA A 67 6.50 -2.41 -19.47
CA ALA A 67 6.82 -2.98 -18.15
C ALA A 67 5.72 -3.88 -17.56
N ARG A 68 4.57 -4.04 -18.24
CA ARG A 68 3.51 -5.00 -17.83
C ARG A 68 3.93 -6.46 -18.08
N PHE A 69 5.02 -6.70 -18.79
CA PHE A 69 5.47 -8.02 -19.20
C PHE A 69 6.91 -8.28 -18.75
N LEU A 70 7.20 -9.56 -18.49
CA LEU A 70 8.53 -10.05 -18.17
C LEU A 70 8.85 -11.26 -19.05
N SER A 71 10.10 -11.36 -19.48
CA SER A 71 10.61 -12.54 -20.18
C SER A 71 11.28 -13.48 -19.18
N VAL A 72 10.73 -14.68 -19.02
CA VAL A 72 11.24 -15.73 -18.13
C VAL A 72 11.38 -17.01 -18.95
N ASP A 73 12.56 -17.63 -18.93
CA ASP A 73 12.87 -18.86 -19.68
C ASP A 73 12.50 -18.79 -21.18
N ARG A 74 12.78 -17.64 -21.83
CA ARG A 74 12.45 -17.35 -23.25
C ARG A 74 10.95 -17.38 -23.56
N GLN A 75 10.10 -17.33 -22.54
CA GLN A 75 8.66 -17.12 -22.65
C GLN A 75 8.29 -15.79 -22.00
N TRP A 76 7.15 -15.26 -22.39
CA TRP A 76 6.64 -14.02 -21.84
C TRP A 76 5.55 -14.29 -20.82
N ASN A 77 5.56 -13.52 -19.75
CA ASN A 77 4.63 -13.63 -18.65
C ASN A 77 4.18 -12.24 -18.16
N LEU A 78 3.12 -12.19 -17.37
CA LEU A 78 2.64 -10.96 -16.75
C LEU A 78 3.59 -10.56 -15.61
N ALA A 79 4.04 -9.30 -15.62
CA ALA A 79 4.91 -8.79 -14.57
C ALA A 79 4.24 -8.87 -13.18
N ALA A 80 2.90 -8.73 -13.14
CA ALA A 80 2.11 -8.82 -11.92
C ALA A 80 2.20 -10.19 -11.21
N ARG A 81 2.58 -11.27 -11.90
CA ARG A 81 2.77 -12.60 -11.28
C ARG A 81 4.06 -12.71 -10.46
N TYR A 82 4.99 -11.76 -10.64
CA TYR A 82 6.26 -11.69 -9.94
C TYR A 82 6.27 -10.60 -8.87
N LEU A 83 5.09 -10.18 -8.41
CA LEU A 83 4.99 -9.26 -7.30
C LEU A 83 5.58 -9.88 -6.04
N ASP A 84 6.11 -9.02 -5.17
CA ASP A 84 6.72 -9.43 -3.93
C ASP A 84 5.71 -10.17 -3.03
N LYS A 85 6.01 -11.44 -2.74
CA LYS A 85 5.22 -12.33 -1.88
C LYS A 85 5.18 -11.89 -0.41
N SER A 86 6.09 -11.01 0.01
CA SER A 86 6.09 -10.45 1.37
C SER A 86 5.01 -9.38 1.56
N ARG A 87 4.45 -8.85 0.46
CA ARG A 87 3.38 -7.85 0.50
C ARG A 87 2.06 -8.47 0.96
N PRO A 88 1.21 -7.70 1.68
CA PRO A 88 -0.14 -8.15 2.03
C PRO A 88 -0.95 -8.54 0.79
N THR A 89 -1.72 -9.62 0.88
CA THR A 89 -2.50 -10.16 -0.25
C THR A 89 -3.48 -9.14 -0.84
N ASP A 90 -4.08 -8.27 -0.01
CA ASP A 90 -4.94 -7.19 -0.50
C ASP A 90 -4.18 -6.15 -1.34
N ARG A 91 -2.91 -5.87 -1.04
CA ARG A 91 -2.10 -4.98 -1.88
C ARG A 91 -1.83 -5.63 -3.23
N ASN A 92 -1.39 -6.88 -3.23
CA ASN A 92 -1.15 -7.61 -4.47
C ASN A 92 -2.44 -7.80 -5.28
N LEU A 93 -3.61 -7.93 -4.63
CA LEU A 93 -4.91 -7.91 -5.29
C LEU A 93 -5.16 -6.57 -6.01
N VAL A 94 -4.91 -5.44 -5.35
CA VAL A 94 -5.04 -4.11 -5.98
C VAL A 94 -4.07 -3.97 -7.15
N GLU A 95 -2.81 -4.37 -6.98
CA GLU A 95 -1.79 -4.31 -8.03
C GLU A 95 -2.14 -5.18 -9.24
N VAL A 96 -2.66 -6.40 -9.02
CA VAL A 96 -3.16 -7.27 -10.08
C VAL A 96 -4.31 -6.60 -10.83
N LEU A 97 -5.29 -6.03 -10.13
CA LEU A 97 -6.40 -5.32 -10.76
C LEU A 97 -5.94 -4.06 -11.49
N GLN A 98 -4.98 -3.31 -10.95
CA GLN A 98 -4.39 -2.13 -11.61
C GLN A 98 -3.60 -2.52 -12.86
N ALA A 99 -2.78 -3.56 -12.77
CA ALA A 99 -1.99 -4.10 -13.87
C ALA A 99 -2.88 -4.66 -14.98
N ALA A 100 -4.02 -5.27 -14.63
CA ALA A 100 -5.02 -5.71 -15.60
C ALA A 100 -5.83 -4.54 -16.17
N GLY A 101 -6.10 -3.53 -15.33
CA GLY A 101 -6.79 -2.30 -15.73
C GLY A 101 -8.26 -2.49 -16.11
N ARG A 102 -8.83 -3.66 -15.80
CA ARG A 102 -10.23 -4.04 -16.08
C ARG A 102 -10.75 -4.96 -14.98
N PRO A 103 -12.08 -5.07 -14.80
CA PRO A 103 -12.63 -6.00 -13.82
C PRO A 103 -12.23 -7.44 -14.17
N LEU A 104 -11.86 -8.21 -13.16
CA LEU A 104 -11.46 -9.61 -13.31
C LEU A 104 -12.43 -10.53 -12.60
N SER A 105 -12.66 -11.71 -13.20
CA SER A 105 -13.41 -12.76 -12.53
C SER A 105 -12.67 -13.27 -11.30
N LYS A 106 -13.42 -13.81 -10.34
CA LYS A 106 -12.86 -14.40 -9.13
C LYS A 106 -11.83 -15.50 -9.42
N SER A 107 -12.07 -16.31 -10.46
CA SER A 107 -11.14 -17.35 -10.90
C SER A 107 -9.85 -16.79 -11.47
N GLN A 108 -9.93 -15.73 -12.29
CA GLN A 108 -8.74 -15.06 -12.82
C GLN A 108 -7.90 -14.46 -11.69
N ILE A 109 -8.52 -13.73 -10.77
CA ILE A 109 -7.81 -13.14 -9.63
C ILE A 109 -7.13 -14.22 -8.78
N ALA A 110 -7.85 -15.31 -8.48
CA ALA A 110 -7.31 -16.41 -7.71
C ALA A 110 -6.14 -17.10 -8.43
N SER A 111 -6.21 -17.24 -9.75
CA SER A 111 -5.11 -17.77 -10.57
C SER A 111 -3.87 -16.87 -10.47
N GLU A 112 -4.04 -15.55 -10.61
CA GLU A 112 -2.92 -14.61 -10.51
C GLU A 112 -2.30 -14.60 -9.10
N LEU A 113 -3.12 -14.61 -8.05
CA LEU A 113 -2.62 -14.70 -6.66
C LEU A 113 -1.97 -16.05 -6.37
N SER A 114 -2.47 -17.13 -6.96
CA SER A 114 -1.88 -18.47 -6.88
C SER A 114 -0.47 -18.50 -7.44
N GLU A 115 -0.24 -17.83 -8.59
CA GLU A 115 1.10 -17.70 -9.17
C GLU A 115 2.05 -16.88 -8.28
N ILE A 116 1.58 -15.76 -7.70
CA ILE A 116 2.40 -14.88 -6.85
C ILE A 116 2.85 -15.57 -5.55
N TYR A 117 1.95 -16.32 -4.90
CA TYR A 117 2.17 -16.87 -3.55
C TYR A 117 2.39 -18.38 -3.52
N HIS A 118 2.32 -19.05 -4.68
CA HIS A 118 2.46 -20.50 -4.84
C HIS A 118 1.51 -21.31 -3.93
N LYS A 119 0.24 -20.89 -3.84
CA LYS A 119 -0.83 -21.62 -3.14
C LYS A 119 -1.97 -21.94 -4.09
N PRO A 120 -2.73 -23.03 -3.88
CA PRO A 120 -3.88 -23.36 -4.73
C PRO A 120 -4.87 -22.20 -4.84
N SER A 121 -5.38 -21.97 -6.06
CA SER A 121 -6.31 -20.87 -6.37
C SER A 121 -7.54 -20.85 -5.46
N GLU A 122 -8.06 -22.01 -5.08
CA GLU A 122 -9.24 -22.14 -4.22
C GLU A 122 -9.04 -21.51 -2.83
N SER A 123 -7.79 -21.46 -2.34
CA SER A 123 -7.48 -20.86 -1.04
C SER A 123 -7.76 -19.35 -1.00
N TYR A 124 -7.75 -18.69 -2.16
CA TYR A 124 -7.99 -17.24 -2.27
C TYR A 124 -9.45 -16.86 -2.40
N PHE A 125 -10.35 -17.81 -2.67
CA PHE A 125 -11.75 -17.51 -2.91
C PHE A 125 -12.43 -16.81 -1.73
N GLY A 126 -12.16 -17.28 -0.50
CA GLY A 126 -12.71 -16.64 0.70
C GLY A 126 -12.11 -15.25 0.97
N LEU A 127 -10.82 -15.05 0.65
CA LEU A 127 -10.18 -13.74 0.76
C LEU A 127 -10.79 -12.76 -0.23
N ILE A 128 -10.90 -13.14 -1.51
CA ILE A 128 -11.47 -12.30 -2.57
C ILE A 128 -12.92 -11.90 -2.22
N ASP A 129 -13.72 -12.83 -1.68
CA ASP A 129 -15.09 -12.50 -1.27
C ASP A 129 -15.13 -11.46 -0.14
N ARG A 130 -14.24 -11.58 0.85
CA ARG A 130 -14.10 -10.61 1.95
C ARG A 130 -13.61 -9.25 1.45
N SER A 131 -12.54 -9.22 0.66
CA SER A 131 -12.01 -7.96 0.11
C SER A 131 -13.07 -7.27 -0.75
N ALA A 132 -13.83 -8.04 -1.53
CA ALA A 132 -14.92 -7.52 -2.35
C ALA A 132 -16.15 -7.02 -1.56
N ALA A 133 -16.19 -7.19 -0.23
CA ALA A 133 -17.18 -6.55 0.64
C ALA A 133 -16.83 -5.08 0.93
N ASN A 134 -15.55 -4.69 0.81
CA ASN A 134 -15.11 -3.31 0.97
C ASN A 134 -15.49 -2.48 -0.25
N ARG A 135 -16.66 -1.82 -0.18
CA ARG A 135 -17.21 -0.99 -1.26
C ARG A 135 -16.45 0.30 -1.53
N ASN A 136 -15.59 0.73 -0.60
CA ASN A 136 -14.76 1.92 -0.79
C ASN A 136 -13.54 1.62 -1.68
N ALA A 137 -13.05 0.37 -1.66
CA ALA A 137 -11.91 -0.05 -2.45
C ALA A 137 -12.33 -0.74 -3.77
N TYR A 138 -13.44 -1.49 -3.76
CA TYR A 138 -13.84 -2.34 -4.87
C TYR A 138 -15.31 -2.19 -5.27
N PHE A 139 -15.62 -2.51 -6.52
CA PHE A 139 -16.99 -2.69 -7.01
C PHE A 139 -17.14 -4.04 -7.73
N LYS A 140 -18.38 -4.54 -7.83
CA LYS A 140 -18.69 -5.80 -8.54
C LYS A 140 -19.46 -5.53 -9.84
N THR A 141 -19.08 -6.15 -10.94
CA THR A 141 -19.89 -6.11 -12.18
C THR A 141 -21.13 -7.01 -12.05
N LYS A 142 -22.06 -6.93 -13.00
CA LYS A 142 -23.21 -7.85 -13.07
C LYS A 142 -22.79 -9.32 -13.24
N GLN A 143 -21.61 -9.56 -13.79
CA GLN A 143 -21.02 -10.89 -13.97
C GLN A 143 -20.22 -11.35 -12.74
N SER A 144 -20.31 -10.62 -11.62
CA SER A 144 -19.54 -10.88 -10.38
C SER A 144 -18.02 -10.76 -10.55
N GLU A 145 -17.57 -9.96 -11.52
CA GLU A 145 -16.16 -9.59 -11.65
C GLU A 145 -15.85 -8.45 -10.68
N LEU A 146 -14.62 -8.41 -10.17
CA LEU A 146 -14.16 -7.41 -9.23
C LEU A 146 -13.37 -6.33 -9.96
N GLY A 147 -13.73 -5.07 -9.74
CA GLY A 147 -12.98 -3.91 -10.21
C GLY A 147 -12.66 -2.93 -9.09
N LEU A 148 -11.81 -1.94 -9.35
CA LEU A 148 -11.41 -0.93 -8.36
C LEU A 148 -12.38 0.26 -8.33
N ALA A 149 -12.82 0.67 -7.15
CA ALA A 149 -13.71 1.81 -6.98
C ALA A 149 -13.10 3.12 -7.55
N THR A 150 -11.77 3.20 -7.59
CA THR A 150 -11.02 4.31 -8.20
C THR A 150 -11.24 4.45 -9.72
N TRP A 151 -11.83 3.47 -10.40
CA TRP A 151 -12.20 3.61 -11.81
C TRP A 151 -13.55 4.31 -12.00
N LEU A 152 -14.40 4.29 -10.98
CA LEU A 152 -15.72 4.90 -11.01
C LEU A 152 -15.64 6.41 -10.83
N THR A 153 -16.69 7.09 -11.30
CA THR A 153 -16.90 8.52 -11.02
C THR A 153 -17.21 8.70 -9.54
N LEU A 154 -16.50 9.64 -8.91
CA LEU A 154 -16.78 10.07 -7.54
C LEU A 154 -18.01 10.97 -7.54
N THR A 155 -18.98 10.68 -6.67
CA THR A 155 -20.32 11.32 -6.67
C THR A 155 -20.73 11.84 -5.29
N ASP A 156 -19.76 11.89 -4.39
CA ASP A 156 -19.87 12.15 -2.96
C ASP A 156 -19.91 13.66 -2.64
N GLY A 157 -19.47 14.51 -3.57
CA GLY A 157 -19.58 15.96 -3.47
C GLY A 157 -21.03 16.48 -3.45
N GLU A 158 -21.28 17.51 -2.64
CA GLU A 158 -22.59 18.15 -2.52
C GLU A 158 -22.85 19.16 -3.64
N THR A 159 -21.78 19.79 -4.16
CA THR A 159 -21.87 20.78 -5.22
C THR A 159 -21.26 20.29 -6.52
N GLU A 160 -21.64 20.93 -7.63
CA GLU A 160 -21.01 20.67 -8.92
C GLU A 160 -19.50 20.94 -8.91
N GLU A 161 -19.04 21.92 -8.12
CA GLU A 161 -17.61 22.25 -8.02
C GLU A 161 -16.82 21.12 -7.32
N ASP A 162 -17.39 20.56 -6.24
CA ASP A 162 -16.79 19.43 -5.51
C ASP A 162 -16.65 18.21 -6.43
N ILE A 163 -17.74 17.85 -7.12
CA ILE A 163 -17.76 16.70 -8.03
C ILE A 163 -16.74 16.85 -9.17
N LEU A 164 -16.60 18.07 -9.70
CA LEU A 164 -15.60 18.37 -10.72
C LEU A 164 -14.19 18.23 -10.15
N SER A 165 -13.95 18.77 -8.96
CA SER A 165 -12.66 18.73 -8.26
C SER A 165 -12.23 17.30 -7.93
N ASP A 166 -13.11 16.51 -7.32
CA ASP A 166 -12.85 15.12 -6.89
C ASP A 166 -12.50 14.22 -8.09
N ASN A 167 -13.10 14.50 -9.24
CA ASN A 167 -12.81 13.76 -10.48
C ASN A 167 -11.66 14.37 -11.31
N GLY A 168 -11.02 15.44 -10.84
CA GLY A 168 -9.84 16.06 -11.47
C GLY A 168 -10.15 16.94 -12.69
N TYR A 169 -11.36 17.52 -12.77
CA TYR A 169 -11.80 18.34 -13.91
C TYR A 169 -12.09 19.79 -13.53
N LYS A 170 -11.85 20.70 -14.47
CA LYS A 170 -12.24 22.12 -14.34
C LYS A 170 -13.56 22.36 -15.07
N ALA A 171 -14.37 23.29 -14.58
CA ALA A 171 -15.66 23.66 -15.19
C ALA A 171 -15.56 24.00 -16.68
N GLN A 172 -14.47 24.67 -17.10
CA GLN A 172 -14.20 25.03 -18.50
C GLN A 172 -14.02 23.80 -19.40
N THR A 173 -13.34 22.76 -18.90
CA THR A 173 -13.12 21.50 -19.64
C THR A 173 -14.43 20.78 -19.94
N VAL A 174 -15.37 20.85 -19.00
CA VAL A 174 -16.70 20.22 -19.11
C VAL A 174 -17.66 21.07 -19.94
N ALA A 175 -17.54 22.40 -19.90
CA ALA A 175 -18.43 23.34 -20.60
C ALA A 175 -18.58 23.04 -22.10
N GLN A 176 -17.49 22.68 -22.77
CA GLN A 176 -17.51 22.33 -24.20
C GLN A 176 -18.31 21.05 -24.52
N PHE A 177 -18.44 20.15 -23.54
CA PHE A 177 -19.19 18.90 -23.67
C PHE A 177 -20.61 19.00 -23.16
N ARG A 178 -21.00 20.01 -22.36
CA ARG A 178 -22.37 20.16 -21.80
C ARG A 178 -23.49 20.15 -22.83
N LYS A 179 -23.21 20.57 -24.07
CA LYS A 179 -24.20 20.58 -25.17
C LYS A 179 -24.56 19.17 -25.67
N LEU A 180 -23.67 18.19 -25.48
CA LEU A 180 -23.86 16.82 -25.98
C LEU A 180 -24.81 15.99 -25.07
N PRO A 181 -24.70 16.02 -23.72
CA PRO A 181 -25.65 15.37 -22.81
C PRO A 181 -27.05 15.99 -22.80
N ALA A 182 -27.19 17.28 -23.11
CA ALA A 182 -28.46 18.00 -23.02
C ALA A 182 -29.55 17.45 -23.96
N GLN A 183 -29.16 16.69 -24.99
CA GLN A 183 -30.05 16.06 -25.96
C GLN A 183 -30.28 14.56 -25.70
N ALA A 184 -29.65 13.99 -24.67
CA ALA A 184 -29.71 12.56 -24.38
C ALA A 184 -30.53 12.28 -23.11
N GLU A 185 -31.37 11.25 -23.19
CA GLU A 185 -32.10 10.71 -22.05
C GLU A 185 -31.18 9.76 -21.27
N TRP A 186 -30.57 10.26 -20.20
CA TRP A 186 -29.75 9.45 -19.32
C TRP A 186 -30.61 8.61 -18.37
N SER A 187 -30.32 7.31 -18.31
CA SER A 187 -30.95 6.36 -17.41
C SER A 187 -30.09 5.10 -17.29
N ALA A 188 -30.37 4.26 -16.29
CA ALA A 188 -29.74 2.95 -16.16
C ALA A 188 -29.83 2.06 -17.41
N LYS A 189 -30.83 2.28 -18.28
CA LYS A 189 -31.03 1.52 -19.53
C LYS A 189 -30.30 2.12 -20.73
N THR A 190 -29.97 3.41 -20.68
CA THR A 190 -29.44 4.17 -21.82
C THR A 190 -28.01 4.66 -21.60
N TYR A 191 -27.37 4.31 -20.48
CA TYR A 191 -25.99 4.66 -20.16
C TYR A 191 -25.02 4.35 -21.30
N ALA A 192 -24.96 3.10 -21.75
CA ALA A 192 -24.02 2.69 -22.79
C ALA A 192 -24.30 3.36 -24.14
N GLU A 193 -25.57 3.43 -24.57
CA GLU A 193 -25.95 4.07 -25.83
C GLU A 193 -25.58 5.56 -25.82
N THR A 194 -25.84 6.25 -24.72
CA THR A 194 -25.54 7.67 -24.55
C THR A 194 -24.03 7.92 -24.53
N THR A 195 -23.28 7.11 -23.78
CA THR A 195 -21.83 7.14 -23.76
C THR A 195 -21.24 6.93 -25.16
N ARG A 196 -21.73 5.93 -25.90
CA ARG A 196 -21.32 5.70 -27.29
C ARG A 196 -21.58 6.91 -28.18
N LYS A 197 -22.75 7.55 -28.08
CA LYS A 197 -23.06 8.78 -28.84
C LYS A 197 -22.09 9.92 -28.49
N ILE A 198 -21.77 10.10 -27.22
CA ILE A 198 -20.84 11.15 -26.76
C ILE A 198 -19.42 10.90 -27.25
N VAL A 199 -18.90 9.68 -27.09
CA VAL A 199 -17.56 9.31 -27.57
C VAL A 199 -17.48 9.43 -29.09
N THR A 200 -18.52 9.00 -29.81
CA THR A 200 -18.63 9.15 -31.27
C THR A 200 -18.60 10.62 -31.69
N ALA A 201 -19.38 11.48 -31.03
CA ALA A 201 -19.45 12.90 -31.32
C ALA A 201 -18.13 13.62 -31.00
N ALA A 202 -17.44 13.19 -29.95
CA ALA A 202 -16.14 13.72 -29.55
C ALA A 202 -15.02 13.38 -30.55
N LYS A 203 -15.18 12.30 -31.34
CA LYS A 203 -14.18 11.77 -32.29
C LYS A 203 -12.80 11.52 -31.65
N ARG A 204 -12.79 11.23 -30.34
CA ARG A 204 -11.61 10.92 -29.54
C ARG A 204 -12.00 10.02 -28.38
N ASP A 205 -11.01 9.38 -27.79
CA ASP A 205 -11.13 8.72 -26.50
C ASP A 205 -11.57 9.70 -25.41
N LEU A 206 -12.40 9.24 -24.49
CA LEU A 206 -12.85 10.04 -23.34
C LEU A 206 -12.69 9.22 -22.04
N PRO A 207 -12.13 9.81 -20.98
CA PRO A 207 -12.05 9.13 -19.68
C PRO A 207 -13.42 8.77 -19.13
N HIS A 208 -13.57 7.61 -18.49
CA HIS A 208 -14.86 7.20 -17.92
C HIS A 208 -15.37 8.20 -16.88
N ARG A 209 -14.51 8.62 -15.96
CA ARG A 209 -14.86 9.60 -14.92
C ARG A 209 -15.44 10.88 -15.52
N PHE A 210 -14.86 11.34 -16.62
CA PHE A 210 -15.35 12.53 -17.33
C PHE A 210 -16.78 12.34 -17.85
N ILE A 211 -17.06 11.19 -18.48
CA ILE A 211 -18.40 10.88 -19.01
C ILE A 211 -19.40 10.70 -17.87
N GLY A 212 -18.98 10.09 -16.76
CA GLY A 212 -19.83 9.95 -15.59
C GLY A 212 -20.15 11.28 -14.90
N VAL A 213 -19.22 12.24 -14.88
CA VAL A 213 -19.52 13.62 -14.44
C VAL A 213 -20.58 14.24 -15.35
N LEU A 214 -20.50 14.05 -16.67
CA LEU A 214 -21.54 14.54 -17.59
C LEU A 214 -22.92 13.91 -17.34
N ALA A 215 -22.95 12.62 -16.97
CA ALA A 215 -24.17 11.93 -16.59
C ALA A 215 -24.73 12.43 -15.25
N TRP A 216 -23.87 12.61 -14.25
CA TRP A 216 -24.22 13.15 -12.94
C TRP A 216 -24.76 14.58 -13.04
N LEU A 217 -24.15 15.45 -13.84
CA LEU A 217 -24.65 16.82 -14.08
C LEU A 217 -26.09 16.85 -14.63
N ARG A 218 -26.55 15.74 -15.24
CA ARG A 218 -27.91 15.62 -15.77
C ARG A 218 -28.86 14.91 -14.82
N MET A 219 -28.39 13.89 -14.10
CA MET A 219 -29.22 13.01 -13.27
C MET A 219 -29.16 13.34 -11.77
N GLY A 220 -28.16 14.08 -11.33
CA GLY A 220 -27.85 14.33 -9.91
C GLY A 220 -27.71 13.03 -9.13
N ALA A 221 -28.37 12.96 -7.98
CA ALA A 221 -28.38 11.80 -7.09
C ALA A 221 -28.96 10.51 -7.71
N ALA A 222 -29.66 10.58 -8.84
CA ALA A 222 -30.14 9.39 -9.56
C ALA A 222 -29.05 8.70 -10.40
N TYR A 223 -27.87 9.32 -10.54
CA TYR A 223 -26.74 8.73 -11.24
C TYR A 223 -26.11 7.60 -10.41
N ASP A 224 -25.83 6.47 -11.08
CA ASP A 224 -25.18 5.32 -10.48
C ASP A 224 -23.92 5.00 -11.32
N ALA A 225 -22.75 5.31 -10.74
CA ALA A 225 -21.47 5.16 -11.40
C ALA A 225 -21.13 3.69 -11.72
N GLN A 226 -21.46 2.77 -10.82
CA GLN A 226 -21.18 1.34 -11.00
C GLN A 226 -22.05 0.74 -12.10
N THR A 227 -23.34 1.06 -12.11
CA THR A 227 -24.28 0.64 -13.15
C THR A 227 -23.90 1.24 -14.51
N HIS A 228 -23.45 2.49 -14.55
CA HIS A 228 -22.95 3.13 -15.76
C HIS A 228 -21.70 2.43 -16.30
N PHE A 229 -20.67 2.23 -15.47
CA PHE A 229 -19.44 1.54 -15.89
C PHE A 229 -19.74 0.14 -16.42
N SER A 230 -20.52 -0.64 -15.68
CA SER A 230 -20.89 -2.00 -16.07
C SER A 230 -21.71 -2.04 -17.36
N ALA A 231 -22.60 -1.07 -17.59
CA ALA A 231 -23.36 -0.97 -18.83
C ALA A 231 -22.45 -0.67 -20.03
N CYS A 232 -21.48 0.23 -19.87
CA CYS A 232 -20.52 0.56 -20.93
C CYS A 232 -19.59 -0.61 -21.26
N LEU A 233 -19.12 -1.34 -20.25
CA LEU A 233 -18.25 -2.51 -20.43
C LEU A 233 -18.97 -3.64 -21.18
N ALA A 234 -20.28 -3.80 -20.96
CA ALA A 234 -21.09 -4.82 -21.63
C ALA A 234 -21.53 -4.43 -23.05
N ASP A 235 -21.30 -3.20 -23.50
CA ASP A 235 -21.73 -2.73 -24.83
C ASP A 235 -20.67 -3.03 -25.90
N PRO A 236 -20.97 -3.84 -26.93
CA PRO A 236 -19.99 -4.22 -27.94
C PRO A 236 -19.56 -3.06 -28.86
N GLY A 237 -20.26 -1.93 -28.83
CA GLY A 237 -19.92 -0.73 -29.58
C GLY A 237 -18.91 0.17 -28.87
N LEU A 238 -18.60 -0.13 -27.61
CA LEU A 238 -17.60 0.55 -26.79
C LEU A 238 -16.42 -0.39 -26.52
N VAL A 239 -15.22 0.16 -26.51
CA VAL A 239 -14.01 -0.56 -26.13
C VAL A 239 -13.34 0.22 -25.01
N TRP A 240 -13.05 -0.50 -23.91
CA TRP A 240 -12.32 0.01 -22.77
C TRP A 240 -10.83 -0.03 -23.05
N ILE A 241 -10.14 1.09 -22.82
CA ILE A 241 -8.68 1.15 -22.82
C ILE A 241 -8.24 1.53 -21.41
N PRO A 242 -7.56 0.63 -20.68
CA PRO A 242 -7.06 0.94 -19.36
C PRO A 242 -6.12 2.15 -19.36
N GLY A 243 -6.27 3.01 -18.35
CA GLY A 243 -5.35 4.13 -18.13
C GLY A 243 -4.07 3.63 -17.48
N ARG A 244 -2.93 4.26 -17.80
CA ARG A 244 -1.69 4.03 -17.04
C ARG A 244 -1.74 4.78 -15.70
N GLY A 245 -1.43 4.10 -14.60
CA GLY A 245 -1.32 4.69 -13.26
C GLY A 245 -2.65 5.22 -12.70
N LYS A 246 -2.62 6.44 -12.13
CA LYS A 246 -3.78 7.07 -11.46
C LYS A 246 -4.88 7.59 -12.43
N SER A 247 -4.70 7.44 -13.75
CA SER A 247 -5.68 7.89 -14.74
C SER A 247 -6.83 6.89 -14.85
N ALA A 248 -8.06 7.35 -14.64
CA ALA A 248 -9.24 6.55 -14.95
C ALA A 248 -9.22 6.16 -16.44
N GLY A 249 -9.46 4.89 -16.74
CA GLY A 249 -9.42 4.40 -18.12
C GLY A 249 -10.43 5.10 -19.04
N ARG A 250 -10.28 4.83 -20.33
CA ARG A 250 -10.89 5.60 -21.41
C ARG A 250 -11.77 4.74 -22.28
N TRP A 251 -12.82 5.35 -22.83
CA TRP A 251 -13.70 4.71 -23.79
C TRP A 251 -13.39 5.18 -25.19
N ILE A 252 -13.27 4.24 -26.12
CA ILE A 252 -13.34 4.47 -27.56
C ILE A 252 -14.53 3.73 -28.16
N THR A 253 -14.91 4.09 -29.38
CA THR A 253 -15.91 3.31 -30.13
C THR A 253 -15.25 2.12 -30.82
N ARG A 254 -16.02 1.08 -31.11
CA ARG A 254 -15.54 -0.06 -31.91
C ARG A 254 -15.00 0.37 -33.28
N ILE A 255 -15.63 1.36 -33.92
CA ILE A 255 -15.16 1.95 -35.19
C ILE A 255 -13.78 2.58 -35.04
N HIS A 256 -13.51 3.21 -33.89
CA HIS A 256 -12.19 3.76 -33.61
C HIS A 256 -11.17 2.63 -33.36
N ALA A 257 -11.54 1.59 -32.61
CA ALA A 257 -10.67 0.42 -32.41
C ALA A 257 -10.27 -0.24 -33.75
N GLU A 258 -11.21 -0.41 -34.68
CA GLU A 258 -10.94 -0.92 -36.05
C GLU A 258 -10.03 0.00 -36.88
N ARG A 259 -10.00 1.31 -36.57
CA ARG A 259 -9.01 2.23 -37.17
C ARG A 259 -7.63 2.00 -36.57
N LEU A 260 -7.53 1.80 -35.24
CA LEU A 260 -6.27 1.47 -34.58
C LEU A 260 -5.72 0.13 -35.04
N GLU A 261 -6.58 -0.88 -35.22
CA GLU A 261 -6.19 -2.20 -35.76
C GLU A 261 -5.57 -2.09 -37.15
N ARG A 262 -6.19 -1.33 -38.07
CA ARG A 262 -5.61 -1.06 -39.40
C ARG A 262 -4.29 -0.30 -39.35
N PHE A 263 -4.18 0.66 -38.43
CA PHE A 263 -2.93 1.38 -38.22
C PHE A 263 -1.81 0.45 -37.71
N LEU A 264 -2.15 -0.47 -36.79
CA LEU A 264 -1.24 -1.50 -36.31
C LEU A 264 -0.81 -2.46 -37.42
N GLU A 265 -1.73 -2.87 -38.31
CA GLU A 265 -1.42 -3.72 -39.47
C GLU A 265 -0.34 -3.08 -40.37
N GLU A 266 -0.46 -1.79 -40.69
CA GLU A 266 0.53 -1.03 -41.46
C GLU A 266 1.90 -0.96 -40.76
N GLN A 267 1.90 -0.74 -39.43
CA GLN A 267 3.12 -0.78 -38.63
C GLN A 267 3.77 -2.16 -38.62
N GLY A 268 2.96 -3.22 -38.47
CA GLY A 268 3.43 -4.60 -38.49
C GLY A 268 4.08 -4.99 -39.82
N ALA A 269 3.49 -4.57 -40.94
CA ALA A 269 4.07 -4.75 -42.27
C ALA A 269 5.44 -4.05 -42.41
N THR A 270 5.59 -2.87 -41.80
CA THR A 270 6.86 -2.13 -41.80
C THR A 270 7.94 -2.85 -40.98
N LEU A 271 7.59 -3.34 -39.79
CA LEU A 271 8.51 -4.10 -38.91
C LEU A 271 8.94 -5.43 -39.54
N ALA A 272 8.03 -6.11 -40.24
CA ALA A 272 8.35 -7.36 -40.93
C ALA A 272 9.37 -7.20 -42.08
N ASN A 273 9.41 -6.02 -42.70
CA ASN A 273 10.32 -5.72 -43.82
C ASN A 273 11.71 -5.25 -43.39
N GLY A 274 11.96 -5.03 -42.09
CA GLY A 274 13.20 -4.42 -41.57
C GLY A 274 14.05 -5.30 -40.64
N ALA A 275 13.77 -6.60 -40.50
CA ALA A 275 14.34 -7.40 -39.41
C ALA A 275 15.76 -7.94 -39.67
N ASP A 276 16.74 -7.31 -39.00
CA ASP A 276 18.00 -7.91 -38.54
C ASP A 276 18.10 -7.61 -37.02
N TYR A 277 17.39 -8.40 -36.21
CA TYR A 277 17.33 -8.25 -34.75
C TYR A 277 17.17 -9.63 -34.12
N ASP A 278 18.29 -10.36 -34.02
CA ASP A 278 18.37 -11.71 -33.47
C ASP A 278 19.43 -11.73 -32.36
N GLU A 279 19.16 -11.05 -31.23
CA GLU A 279 19.92 -11.24 -29.99
C GLU A 279 19.08 -10.71 -28.80
N MET A 280 18.45 -11.64 -28.06
CA MET A 280 17.88 -11.36 -26.74
C MET A 280 18.86 -11.85 -25.67
N PRO A 281 19.13 -11.08 -24.59
CA PRO A 281 19.90 -11.55 -23.45
C PRO A 281 19.09 -12.56 -22.61
N GLU A 282 19.76 -13.60 -22.12
CA GLU A 282 19.17 -14.67 -21.31
C GLU A 282 19.00 -14.27 -19.84
N PRO A 283 17.86 -14.60 -19.20
CA PRO A 283 17.68 -14.45 -17.75
C PRO A 283 18.20 -15.68 -16.97
N PRO A 284 18.71 -15.50 -15.73
CA PRO A 284 19.16 -16.60 -14.86
C PRO A 284 17.99 -17.32 -14.14
N ALA A 285 18.17 -18.62 -13.90
CA ALA A 285 17.15 -19.58 -13.47
C ALA A 285 16.91 -19.65 -11.94
N PRO A 286 15.70 -20.06 -11.48
CA PRO A 286 15.34 -20.12 -10.06
C PRO A 286 15.65 -21.48 -9.39
N VAL A 287 16.03 -21.44 -8.10
CA VAL A 287 16.30 -22.62 -7.25
C VAL A 287 15.15 -22.84 -6.27
N VAL A 288 14.62 -24.07 -6.25
CA VAL A 288 13.50 -24.54 -5.40
C VAL A 288 14.06 -25.27 -4.18
N VAL A 289 13.51 -25.02 -2.97
CA VAL A 289 13.77 -25.84 -1.77
C VAL A 289 12.44 -26.20 -1.07
N VAL A 290 12.28 -27.50 -0.81
CA VAL A 290 11.13 -28.17 -0.18
C VAL A 290 11.37 -28.28 1.35
N PRO A 291 10.34 -28.19 2.22
CA PRO A 291 10.51 -28.39 3.66
C PRO A 291 10.02 -29.78 4.14
N GLU A 292 10.60 -30.26 5.24
CA GLU A 292 10.08 -31.39 6.04
C GLU A 292 9.87 -31.03 7.53
N PRO A 293 8.99 -31.74 8.26
CA PRO A 293 8.31 -31.26 9.48
C PRO A 293 8.68 -32.05 10.76
N VAL A 294 8.46 -31.47 11.96
CA VAL A 294 8.44 -32.23 13.24
C VAL A 294 7.42 -31.66 14.24
N ALA A 295 6.89 -32.57 15.06
CA ALA A 295 5.60 -32.62 15.74
C ALA A 295 5.54 -32.11 17.20
N SER A 296 4.33 -32.31 17.76
CA SER A 296 3.63 -31.91 19.00
C SER A 296 4.08 -32.50 20.35
N ASP A 297 3.73 -31.82 21.46
CA ASP A 297 2.79 -32.24 22.56
C ASP A 297 3.01 -31.37 23.84
N ALA A 298 1.98 -30.66 24.35
CA ALA A 298 1.10 -30.97 25.51
C ALA A 298 1.80 -31.02 26.90
N THR A 299 1.47 -30.24 27.95
CA THR A 299 0.25 -30.29 28.80
C THR A 299 0.33 -29.29 30.01
N ALA A 300 -0.86 -28.88 30.49
CA ALA A 300 -1.39 -28.31 31.78
C ALA A 300 -0.49 -28.16 33.06
N THR A 301 -0.77 -27.38 34.13
CA THR A 301 -2.01 -26.93 34.83
C THR A 301 -1.65 -25.93 35.97
N GLU A 302 -2.68 -25.32 36.62
CA GLU A 302 -2.80 -24.81 38.02
C GLU A 302 -2.76 -23.28 38.32
N GLU A 303 -3.96 -22.73 38.55
CA GLU A 303 -4.37 -21.69 39.51
C GLU A 303 -4.62 -22.33 40.91
N PRO A 304 -4.84 -21.62 42.08
CA PRO A 304 -5.59 -20.34 42.22
C PRO A 304 -5.24 -19.35 43.40
N GLU A 305 -5.76 -18.10 43.29
CA GLU A 305 -6.45 -17.18 44.25
C GLU A 305 -5.98 -16.90 45.72
N PRO A 306 -6.58 -15.94 46.48
CA PRO A 306 -7.02 -14.53 46.23
C PRO A 306 -6.75 -13.57 47.45
N VAL A 307 -6.93 -12.23 47.36
CA VAL A 307 -7.32 -11.37 48.54
C VAL A 307 -8.08 -10.07 48.16
N VAL A 308 -9.37 -10.07 48.50
CA VAL A 308 -10.33 -9.07 49.07
C VAL A 308 -9.96 -7.56 49.23
N GLU A 309 -10.69 -6.72 48.48
CA GLU A 309 -11.67 -5.65 48.85
C GLU A 309 -11.35 -4.51 49.86
N THR A 310 -11.64 -3.26 49.48
CA THR A 310 -12.33 -2.26 50.35
C THR A 310 -12.95 -1.10 49.55
N ALA A 311 -14.09 -0.62 50.05
CA ALA A 311 -15.19 0.03 49.32
C ALA A 311 -15.20 1.58 49.27
N VAL A 312 -15.95 2.08 48.29
CA VAL A 312 -16.34 3.47 47.97
C VAL A 312 -17.68 3.83 48.64
N PRO A 313 -17.99 5.11 48.97
CA PRO A 313 -19.32 5.48 49.46
C PRO A 313 -20.36 5.68 48.34
N VAL A 314 -21.61 5.44 48.75
CA VAL A 314 -22.81 5.11 47.98
C VAL A 314 -23.42 6.29 47.21
N ALA A 315 -23.65 6.10 45.91
CA ALA A 315 -24.63 6.82 45.09
C ALA A 315 -25.89 5.94 44.91
N GLU A 316 -27.05 6.57 44.73
CA GLU A 316 -28.36 5.92 44.60
C GLU A 316 -28.34 4.72 43.63
N THR A 317 -28.80 3.58 44.12
CA THR A 317 -28.77 2.30 43.40
C THR A 317 -29.80 2.29 42.26
N THR A 318 -29.36 2.79 41.11
CA THR A 318 -29.90 2.40 39.81
C THR A 318 -29.75 0.88 39.67
N LYS A 319 -30.81 0.20 39.22
CA LYS A 319 -30.75 -1.26 39.00
C LYS A 319 -29.69 -1.55 37.93
N PRO A 320 -28.83 -2.57 38.10
CA PRO A 320 -27.81 -2.91 37.11
C PRO A 320 -28.47 -3.26 35.77
N LEU A 321 -27.86 -2.83 34.66
CA LEU A 321 -28.25 -3.22 33.31
C LEU A 321 -28.28 -4.76 33.21
N ALA A 322 -29.44 -5.31 32.88
CA ALA A 322 -29.60 -6.74 32.62
C ALA A 322 -29.47 -7.00 31.12
N THR A 323 -28.36 -7.62 30.71
CA THR A 323 -28.14 -8.05 29.31
C THR A 323 -28.67 -9.46 29.11
N SER A 324 -29.42 -9.68 28.04
CA SER A 324 -29.92 -11.00 27.63
C SER A 324 -29.17 -11.55 26.42
N ALA A 325 -29.24 -12.86 26.17
CA ALA A 325 -28.63 -13.48 24.99
C ALA A 325 -29.20 -12.92 23.68
N ASP A 326 -30.50 -12.55 23.66
CA ASP A 326 -31.14 -11.91 22.51
C ASP A 326 -30.57 -10.51 22.25
N ASP A 327 -30.17 -9.78 23.31
CA ASP A 327 -29.52 -8.48 23.16
C ASP A 327 -28.15 -8.62 22.52
N PHE A 328 -27.36 -9.62 22.92
CA PHE A 328 -26.06 -9.90 22.32
C PHE A 328 -26.19 -10.29 20.84
N ALA A 329 -27.15 -11.14 20.49
CA ALA A 329 -27.41 -11.49 19.09
C ALA A 329 -27.80 -10.25 18.25
N ALA A 330 -28.62 -9.36 18.81
CA ALA A 330 -28.99 -8.11 18.13
C ALA A 330 -27.80 -7.16 17.94
N MET A 331 -26.95 -7.00 18.96
CA MET A 331 -25.74 -6.16 18.87
C MET A 331 -24.69 -6.75 17.91
N ALA A 332 -24.50 -8.07 17.91
CA ALA A 332 -23.64 -8.73 16.94
C ALA A 332 -24.11 -8.48 15.49
N ARG A 333 -25.42 -8.54 15.26
CA ARG A 333 -26.00 -8.19 13.95
C ARG A 333 -25.74 -6.74 13.55
N ILE A 334 -25.84 -5.78 14.48
CA ILE A 334 -25.50 -4.37 14.21
C ILE A 334 -24.03 -4.23 13.75
N LEU A 335 -23.10 -4.93 14.41
CA LEU A 335 -21.69 -4.90 14.04
C LEU A 335 -21.45 -5.50 12.65
N SER A 336 -22.01 -6.67 12.36
CA SER A 336 -21.89 -7.31 11.05
C SER A 336 -22.52 -6.48 9.92
N GLU A 337 -23.65 -5.81 10.17
CA GLU A 337 -24.30 -4.95 9.17
C GLU A 337 -23.50 -3.67 8.88
N ARG A 338 -22.83 -3.09 9.89
CA ARG A 338 -21.98 -1.91 9.71
C ARG A 338 -20.62 -2.22 9.09
N GLY A 339 -20.03 -3.37 9.42
CA GLY A 339 -18.71 -3.77 8.93
C GLY A 339 -17.53 -2.98 9.52
N THR A 340 -17.78 -2.08 10.47
CA THR A 340 -16.78 -1.24 11.16
C THR A 340 -16.93 -1.39 12.67
N SER A 341 -15.93 -0.96 13.45
CA SER A 341 -16.04 -0.99 14.91
C SER A 341 -17.08 0.01 15.45
N VAL A 342 -17.72 -0.33 16.56
CA VAL A 342 -18.76 0.50 17.22
C VAL A 342 -18.44 0.62 18.70
N GLU A 343 -18.70 1.79 19.28
CA GLU A 343 -18.48 2.05 20.71
C GLU A 343 -19.59 1.42 21.56
N ALA A 344 -19.26 0.89 22.74
CA ALA A 344 -20.24 0.33 23.67
C ALA A 344 -21.34 1.34 24.05
N SER A 345 -20.99 2.62 24.19
CA SER A 345 -21.96 3.68 24.46
C SER A 345 -23.00 3.85 23.34
N GLU A 346 -22.58 3.65 22.09
CA GLU A 346 -23.48 3.69 20.94
C GLU A 346 -24.38 2.45 20.91
N LEU A 347 -23.83 1.25 21.17
CA LEU A 347 -24.64 0.02 21.28
C LEU A 347 -25.65 0.12 22.42
N LEU A 348 -25.25 0.71 23.55
CA LEU A 348 -26.12 0.96 24.69
C LEU A 348 -27.30 1.85 24.29
N GLY A 349 -27.04 2.97 23.62
CA GLY A 349 -28.08 3.87 23.13
C GLY A 349 -28.99 3.24 22.07
N LEU A 350 -28.44 2.44 21.15
CA LEU A 350 -29.21 1.76 20.11
C LEU A 350 -30.11 0.65 20.65
N ARG A 351 -29.67 -0.07 21.69
CA ARG A 351 -30.38 -1.25 22.20
C ARG A 351 -31.28 -0.94 23.40
N TYR A 352 -30.81 -0.09 24.31
CA TYR A 352 -31.47 0.17 25.59
C TYR A 352 -31.98 1.61 25.72
N GLU A 353 -31.76 2.46 24.71
CA GLU A 353 -32.16 3.88 24.70
C GLU A 353 -31.58 4.71 25.86
N VAL A 354 -30.48 4.24 26.48
CA VAL A 354 -29.77 4.95 27.55
C VAL A 354 -28.75 5.92 26.92
N LEU A 355 -28.86 7.19 27.27
CA LEU A 355 -28.11 8.31 26.69
C LEU A 355 -27.21 8.99 27.73
N PRO A 356 -26.19 9.78 27.32
CA PRO A 356 -25.25 10.43 28.25
C PRO A 356 -25.87 11.31 29.35
N GLY A 357 -27.13 11.73 29.19
CA GLY A 357 -27.86 12.51 30.19
C GLY A 357 -28.48 11.68 31.32
N ASP A 358 -28.51 10.35 31.19
CA ASP A 358 -29.17 9.49 32.17
C ASP A 358 -28.28 9.23 33.40
N PRO A 359 -28.86 9.20 34.62
CA PRO A 359 -28.09 9.00 35.85
C PRO A 359 -27.30 7.68 35.89
N SER A 360 -27.80 6.62 35.24
CA SER A 360 -27.14 5.31 35.18
C SER A 360 -26.13 5.18 34.04
N TYR A 361 -26.09 6.14 33.09
CA TYR A 361 -25.36 6.01 31.83
C TYR A 361 -23.92 5.51 32.01
N ARG A 362 -23.15 6.11 32.91
CA ARG A 362 -21.75 5.71 33.13
C ARG A 362 -21.62 4.28 33.63
N ALA A 363 -22.44 3.89 34.61
CA ALA A 363 -22.44 2.55 35.16
C ALA A 363 -22.93 1.51 34.14
N ASP A 364 -23.92 1.88 33.32
CA ASP A 364 -24.46 1.00 32.28
C ASP A 364 -23.47 0.81 31.12
N VAL A 365 -22.73 1.85 30.72
CA VAL A 365 -21.65 1.72 29.71
C VAL A 365 -20.54 0.82 30.22
N GLU A 366 -20.11 0.99 31.48
CA GLU A 366 -19.08 0.13 32.09
C GLU A 366 -19.56 -1.33 32.17
N THR A 367 -20.80 -1.55 32.63
CA THR A 367 -21.42 -2.88 32.72
C THR A 367 -21.53 -3.54 31.36
N LEU A 368 -22.02 -2.82 30.34
CA LEU A 368 -22.13 -3.34 28.98
C LEU A 368 -20.75 -3.64 28.39
N THR A 369 -19.77 -2.74 28.57
CA THR A 369 -18.41 -2.94 28.06
C THR A 369 -17.80 -4.21 28.62
N GLN A 370 -17.94 -4.46 29.93
CA GLN A 370 -17.44 -5.69 30.53
C GLN A 370 -18.19 -6.92 30.00
N ALA A 371 -19.52 -6.85 29.92
CA ALA A 371 -20.34 -7.95 29.43
C ALA A 371 -20.03 -8.32 27.96
N LEU A 372 -19.70 -7.33 27.11
CA LEU A 372 -19.27 -7.56 25.74
C LEU A 372 -17.85 -8.15 25.67
N LYS A 373 -16.92 -7.74 26.55
CA LYS A 373 -15.56 -8.32 26.62
C LYS A 373 -15.56 -9.79 27.03
N ASP A 374 -16.49 -10.18 27.89
CA ASP A 374 -16.61 -11.56 28.38
C ASP A 374 -17.30 -12.50 27.37
N SER A 375 -17.70 -11.99 26.20
CA SER A 375 -18.44 -12.75 25.18
C SER A 375 -17.61 -12.97 23.92
N ASP A 376 -17.52 -14.22 23.47
CA ASP A 376 -16.85 -14.61 22.21
C ASP A 376 -17.54 -14.10 20.94
N LEU A 377 -18.74 -13.51 21.07
CA LEU A 377 -19.47 -12.90 19.95
C LEU A 377 -18.91 -11.55 19.52
N PHE A 378 -17.98 -10.99 20.28
CA PHE A 378 -17.43 -9.67 20.05
C PHE A 378 -15.91 -9.69 20.15
N LEU A 379 -15.26 -8.91 19.29
CA LEU A 379 -13.84 -8.63 19.39
C LEU A 379 -13.64 -7.25 19.98
N TYR A 380 -13.03 -7.17 21.16
CA TYR A 380 -12.65 -5.88 21.75
C TYR A 380 -11.44 -5.28 21.04
N VAL A 381 -11.58 -4.06 20.52
CA VAL A 381 -10.51 -3.35 19.77
C VAL A 381 -10.09 -2.06 20.47
N GLY A 382 -10.12 -2.05 21.81
CA GLY A 382 -9.65 -0.94 22.64
C GLY A 382 -10.60 0.25 22.74
N ALA A 383 -10.37 1.10 23.74
CA ALA A 383 -11.09 2.37 23.97
C ALA A 383 -12.63 2.25 23.93
N GLY A 384 -13.18 1.14 24.45
CA GLY A 384 -14.62 0.88 24.50
C GLY A 384 -15.24 0.45 23.17
N ARG A 385 -14.44 0.09 22.15
CA ARG A 385 -14.90 -0.28 20.82
C ARG A 385 -14.90 -1.78 20.58
N PHE A 386 -15.85 -2.25 19.79
CA PHE A 386 -16.08 -3.66 19.48
C PHE A 386 -16.24 -3.88 17.97
N ARG A 387 -15.79 -5.05 17.49
CA ARG A 387 -15.97 -5.55 16.12
C ARG A 387 -16.56 -6.96 16.12
N GLU A 388 -16.93 -7.43 14.92
CA GLU A 388 -17.19 -8.85 14.69
C GLU A 388 -15.91 -9.68 14.95
N PRO A 389 -16.02 -10.87 15.56
CA PRO A 389 -14.90 -11.79 15.74
C PRO A 389 -14.18 -12.11 14.43
N ASN A 390 -12.85 -12.20 14.47
CA ASN A 390 -12.00 -12.51 13.31
C ASN A 390 -12.13 -11.53 12.11
N SER A 391 -12.70 -10.34 12.33
CA SER A 391 -12.85 -9.33 11.27
C SER A 391 -11.59 -8.49 11.03
N LEU A 392 -10.61 -8.54 11.94
CA LEU A 392 -9.34 -7.86 11.74
C LEU A 392 -8.52 -8.57 10.65
N PRO A 393 -7.83 -7.82 9.78
CA PRO A 393 -6.95 -8.42 8.78
C PRO A 393 -5.79 -9.19 9.44
N LEU A 394 -5.49 -10.40 8.95
CA LEU A 394 -4.45 -11.25 9.56
C LEU A 394 -3.06 -10.58 9.64
N PHE A 395 -2.73 -9.69 8.69
CA PHE A 395 -1.43 -9.02 8.65
C PHE A 395 -1.15 -8.12 9.85
N VAL A 396 -2.16 -7.76 10.66
CA VAL A 396 -1.95 -6.89 11.83
C VAL A 396 -1.32 -7.61 13.01
N HIS A 397 -1.27 -8.95 12.95
CA HIS A 397 -0.75 -9.78 14.04
C HIS A 397 0.74 -10.11 13.91
N ASP A 398 1.36 -9.80 12.76
CA ASP A 398 2.75 -10.09 12.48
C ASP A 398 3.50 -8.83 12.03
N ILE A 399 4.80 -8.79 12.29
CA ILE A 399 5.68 -7.79 11.67
C ILE A 399 5.88 -8.22 10.22
N PRO A 400 5.52 -7.41 9.21
CA PRO A 400 5.71 -7.76 7.81
C PRO A 400 7.17 -8.14 7.52
N GLU A 401 7.39 -9.19 6.72
CA GLU A 401 8.74 -9.65 6.36
C GLU A 401 9.58 -8.55 5.69
N PHE A 402 8.92 -7.61 4.99
CA PHE A 402 9.55 -6.40 4.46
C PHE A 402 10.24 -5.52 5.52
N LEU A 403 9.82 -5.60 6.79
CA LEU A 403 10.46 -4.91 7.92
C LEU A 403 11.50 -5.75 8.64
N ALA A 404 11.67 -7.02 8.27
CA ALA A 404 12.61 -7.92 8.92
C ALA A 404 14.07 -7.48 8.66
N PHE A 405 14.94 -7.82 9.61
CA PHE A 405 16.37 -7.58 9.51
C PHE A 405 17.05 -8.87 9.03
N PRO A 406 17.60 -8.91 7.80
CA PRO A 406 18.26 -10.11 7.28
C PRO A 406 19.49 -10.48 8.11
N GLU A 407 19.57 -11.75 8.51
CA GLU A 407 20.72 -12.32 9.22
C GLU A 407 21.77 -12.79 8.20
N LEU A 408 22.67 -11.89 7.82
CA LEU A 408 23.78 -12.19 6.91
C LEU A 408 25.10 -12.28 7.69
N GLN A 409 25.91 -13.28 7.34
CA GLN A 409 27.27 -13.44 7.85
C GLN A 409 28.25 -13.40 6.70
N PHE A 410 29.26 -12.55 6.84
CA PHE A 410 30.35 -12.41 5.87
C PHE A 410 31.66 -12.77 6.56
N VAL A 411 32.59 -13.33 5.80
CA VAL A 411 33.90 -13.73 6.30
C VAL A 411 34.95 -12.99 5.47
N SER A 412 35.89 -12.34 6.15
CA SER A 412 36.99 -11.65 5.49
C SER A 412 37.96 -12.64 4.85
N MET A 413 38.88 -12.14 4.01
CA MET A 413 39.96 -12.97 3.44
C MET A 413 40.84 -13.64 4.50
N ASP A 414 40.94 -13.03 5.70
CA ASP A 414 41.70 -13.55 6.83
C ASP A 414 40.91 -14.58 7.67
N GLY A 415 39.68 -14.92 7.27
CA GLY A 415 38.81 -15.86 7.97
C GLY A 415 38.11 -15.27 9.20
N GLU A 416 38.17 -13.94 9.40
CA GLU A 416 37.46 -13.27 10.50
C GLU A 416 36.01 -12.96 10.11
N ILE A 417 35.06 -13.17 11.02
CA ILE A 417 33.65 -12.82 10.79
C ILE A 417 33.56 -11.29 10.72
N MET A 418 32.92 -10.78 9.66
CA MET A 418 32.67 -9.36 9.48
C MET A 418 31.35 -8.94 10.13
N ASP A 419 31.23 -7.65 10.41
CA ASP A 419 30.04 -7.02 10.97
C ASP A 419 29.58 -7.59 12.34
N GLU A 420 30.48 -8.17 13.13
CA GLU A 420 30.09 -8.70 14.45
C GLU A 420 29.52 -7.60 15.37
N VAL A 421 28.46 -7.94 16.10
CA VAL A 421 27.82 -7.02 17.04
C VAL A 421 28.64 -6.99 18.34
N ILE A 422 29.03 -5.80 18.77
CA ILE A 422 29.70 -5.59 20.06
C ILE A 422 28.71 -5.13 21.13
N SER A 423 29.08 -5.30 22.40
CA SER A 423 28.31 -4.80 23.53
C SER A 423 28.37 -3.28 23.62
N GLU A 424 27.39 -2.68 24.29
CA GLU A 424 27.23 -1.22 24.38
C GLU A 424 28.42 -0.55 25.09
N GLU A 425 29.11 -1.27 25.97
CA GLU A 425 30.35 -0.81 26.60
C GLU A 425 31.46 -0.57 25.57
N GLY A 426 31.42 -1.28 24.45
CA GLY A 426 32.34 -1.15 23.32
C GLY A 426 32.03 0.00 22.38
N TYR A 427 30.84 0.62 22.45
CA TYR A 427 30.46 1.70 21.55
C TYR A 427 31.35 2.93 21.71
N ALA A 428 31.68 3.57 20.58
CA ALA A 428 32.48 4.78 20.52
C ALA A 428 31.60 6.03 20.62
N ALA A 429 32.15 7.07 21.25
CA ALA A 429 31.59 8.42 21.29
C ALA A 429 30.11 8.48 21.75
N SER A 430 29.22 9.15 20.99
CA SER A 430 27.81 9.34 21.36
C SER A 430 26.90 8.14 21.09
N LEU A 431 27.41 7.05 20.53
CA LEU A 431 26.57 5.96 20.02
C LEU A 431 25.73 5.28 21.10
N ARG A 432 26.15 5.29 22.37
CA ARG A 432 25.31 4.77 23.47
C ARG A 432 24.00 5.55 23.63
N GLN A 433 24.03 6.85 23.36
CA GLN A 433 22.83 7.69 23.36
C GLN A 433 22.11 7.63 22.00
N ASP A 434 22.86 7.65 20.90
CA ASP A 434 22.28 7.75 19.57
C ASP A 434 21.42 6.52 19.20
N VAL A 435 21.82 5.31 19.65
CA VAL A 435 21.01 4.09 19.45
C VAL A 435 19.69 4.09 20.22
N LEU A 436 19.55 4.97 21.22
CA LEU A 436 18.32 5.11 22.00
C LEU A 436 17.41 6.21 21.46
N LEU A 437 17.80 6.94 20.42
CA LEU A 437 16.92 7.95 19.82
C LEU A 437 15.66 7.26 19.25
N PRO A 438 14.44 7.79 19.49
CA PRO A 438 13.21 7.24 18.92
C PRO A 438 13.27 7.09 17.39
N LEU A 439 13.91 8.04 16.70
CA LEU A 439 14.10 7.99 15.24
C LEU A 439 15.06 6.87 14.79
N ALA A 440 16.00 6.45 15.64
CA ALA A 440 16.93 5.37 15.34
C ALA A 440 16.31 3.97 15.51
N GLN A 441 15.17 3.87 16.19
CA GLN A 441 14.46 2.61 16.47
C GLN A 441 13.41 2.30 15.41
N ASP A 442 13.02 1.02 15.30
CA ASP A 442 12.09 0.52 14.29
C ASP A 442 11.35 -0.72 14.81
N ALA A 443 10.36 -1.21 14.06
CA ALA A 443 9.62 -2.42 14.42
C ALA A 443 10.58 -3.63 14.47
N GLY A 444 10.61 -4.33 15.60
CA GLY A 444 11.54 -5.44 15.84
C GLY A 444 12.97 -5.02 16.24
N ASP A 445 13.26 -3.72 16.33
CA ASP A 445 14.54 -3.17 16.84
C ASP A 445 14.31 -1.92 17.70
N ASP A 446 13.60 -2.09 18.82
CA ASP A 446 13.34 -1.03 19.81
C ASP A 446 13.64 -1.50 21.25
N GLU A 447 13.45 -0.63 22.24
CA GLU A 447 13.62 -0.94 23.67
C GLU A 447 12.33 -1.47 24.34
N GLY A 448 11.26 -1.70 23.59
CA GLY A 448 9.95 -2.08 24.13
C GLY A 448 9.17 -0.94 24.78
N SER A 449 9.77 0.24 24.96
CA SER A 449 9.14 1.46 25.48
C SER A 449 9.67 2.71 24.78
N TYR A 450 8.99 3.84 24.97
CA TYR A 450 9.42 5.10 24.40
C TYR A 450 10.65 5.65 25.16
N THR A 451 11.72 5.96 24.41
CA THR A 451 13.02 6.40 24.96
C THR A 451 13.28 7.90 24.82
N GLY A 452 12.36 8.64 24.21
CA GLY A 452 12.48 10.07 24.01
C GLY A 452 12.18 10.88 25.28
N PRO A 453 12.25 12.22 25.18
CA PRO A 453 11.87 13.09 26.30
C PRO A 453 10.40 12.88 26.65
N ALA A 454 10.09 12.86 27.96
CA ALA A 454 8.72 12.71 28.43
C ALA A 454 7.79 13.75 27.80
N GLN A 455 6.67 13.30 27.26
CA GLN A 455 5.64 14.13 26.62
C GLN A 455 4.30 13.84 27.26
N ASP A 456 3.44 14.86 27.35
CA ASP A 456 2.05 14.67 27.75
C ASP A 456 1.30 13.90 26.65
N PRO A 457 0.70 12.73 26.94
CA PRO A 457 -0.07 11.96 25.97
C PRO A 457 -1.24 12.73 25.33
N ARG A 458 -1.68 13.84 25.94
CA ARG A 458 -2.74 14.71 25.40
C ARG A 458 -2.23 15.85 24.52
N SER A 459 -0.91 15.96 24.37
CA SER A 459 -0.31 16.95 23.46
C SER A 459 -0.14 16.36 22.06
N PRO A 460 -0.20 17.20 21.01
CA PRO A 460 0.13 16.75 19.67
C PRO A 460 1.56 16.22 19.60
N ILE A 461 1.75 15.08 18.91
CA ILE A 461 3.07 14.48 18.72
C ILE A 461 3.52 14.65 17.28
N ARG A 462 4.81 14.85 17.09
CA ARG A 462 5.45 14.95 15.78
C ARG A 462 6.07 13.61 15.41
N LEU A 463 5.68 13.09 14.25
CA LEU A 463 6.07 11.76 13.77
C LEU A 463 6.78 11.86 12.42
N VAL A 464 7.83 11.06 12.24
CA VAL A 464 8.65 11.04 11.02
C VAL A 464 8.52 9.68 10.33
N VAL A 465 8.09 9.70 9.08
CA VAL A 465 7.90 8.50 8.26
C VAL A 465 9.21 8.15 7.56
N LYS A 466 9.70 6.93 7.81
CA LYS A 466 10.80 6.33 7.06
C LYS A 466 10.25 5.73 5.75
N ASN A 467 11.06 5.70 4.70
CA ASN A 467 10.60 5.26 3.37
C ASN A 467 9.97 3.86 3.37
N HIS A 468 10.60 2.86 3.99
CA HIS A 468 10.06 1.50 4.04
C HIS A 468 8.69 1.41 4.74
N HIS A 469 8.41 2.28 5.70
CA HIS A 469 7.11 2.37 6.36
C HIS A 469 6.06 3.04 5.47
N LYS A 470 6.46 4.05 4.70
CA LYS A 470 5.59 4.70 3.71
C LYS A 470 5.13 3.70 2.64
N GLU A 471 6.05 2.86 2.17
CA GLU A 471 5.82 1.88 1.11
C GLU A 471 4.81 0.79 1.47
N ILE A 472 4.73 0.41 2.76
CA ILE A 472 3.80 -0.63 3.23
C ILE A 472 2.70 -0.11 4.16
N GLY A 473 2.57 1.21 4.32
CA GLY A 473 1.49 1.83 5.10
C GLY A 473 1.51 1.46 6.58
N THR A 474 2.70 1.38 7.19
CA THR A 474 2.90 1.07 8.61
C THR A 474 3.62 2.19 9.36
N PHE A 475 3.61 2.19 10.70
CA PHE A 475 4.38 3.14 11.50
C PHE A 475 4.87 2.55 12.83
N PRO A 476 6.16 2.67 13.20
CA PRO A 476 6.70 2.05 14.40
C PRO A 476 6.33 2.87 15.65
N LEU A 477 5.83 2.20 16.69
CA LEU A 477 5.45 2.86 17.94
C LEU A 477 6.64 3.31 18.80
N ALA A 478 7.88 2.97 18.41
CA ALA A 478 9.09 3.49 19.04
C ALA A 478 9.19 5.04 19.02
N GLN A 479 8.53 5.70 18.06
CA GLN A 479 8.43 7.17 18.00
C GLN A 479 7.25 7.76 18.79
N VAL A 480 6.36 6.91 19.32
CA VAL A 480 5.11 7.33 19.96
C VAL A 480 5.28 7.26 21.48
N PRO A 481 5.04 8.35 22.22
CA PRO A 481 5.09 8.33 23.67
C PRO A 481 4.13 7.29 24.27
N ASP A 482 4.58 6.62 25.33
CA ASP A 482 3.77 5.62 26.02
C ASP A 482 2.47 6.26 26.54
N GLY A 483 1.33 5.58 26.31
CA GLY A 483 -0.01 6.06 26.68
C GLY A 483 -0.64 7.06 25.72
N PHE A 484 0.02 7.42 24.60
CA PHE A 484 -0.59 8.25 23.56
C PHE A 484 -1.75 7.53 22.85
N PHE A 485 -1.55 6.26 22.50
CA PHE A 485 -2.62 5.38 22.04
C PHE A 485 -3.23 4.59 23.21
N PRO A 486 -4.49 4.14 23.10
CA PRO A 486 -5.07 3.24 24.07
C PRO A 486 -4.27 1.94 24.19
N THR A 487 -4.13 1.45 25.42
CA THR A 487 -3.35 0.24 25.75
C THR A 487 -4.19 -0.82 26.46
N ASP A 488 -5.51 -0.66 26.44
CA ASP A 488 -6.49 -1.52 27.11
C ASP A 488 -6.86 -2.77 26.30
N ALA A 489 -6.24 -2.94 25.12
CA ALA A 489 -6.23 -4.16 24.33
C ALA A 489 -4.88 -4.34 23.61
N PRO A 490 -4.48 -5.59 23.28
CA PRO A 490 -3.29 -5.87 22.47
C PRO A 490 -3.32 -5.21 21.09
N VAL A 491 -4.48 -5.21 20.45
CA VAL A 491 -4.73 -4.57 19.16
C VAL A 491 -5.87 -3.57 19.34
N VAL A 492 -5.61 -2.33 18.97
CA VAL A 492 -6.54 -1.21 19.11
C VAL A 492 -6.86 -0.64 17.74
N GLU A 493 -8.13 -0.33 17.51
CA GLU A 493 -8.54 0.43 16.33
C GLU A 493 -8.74 1.90 16.70
N VAL A 494 -8.10 2.78 15.93
CA VAL A 494 -8.24 4.22 16.06
C VAL A 494 -8.73 4.83 14.74
N ILE A 495 -9.47 5.92 14.84
CA ILE A 495 -9.94 6.69 13.69
C ILE A 495 -9.07 7.93 13.55
N VAL A 496 -8.46 8.09 12.39
CA VAL A 496 -7.64 9.25 12.07
C VAL A 496 -8.36 10.11 11.04
N ARG A 497 -8.63 11.36 11.37
CA ARG A 497 -9.25 12.34 10.46
C ARG A 497 -8.20 13.12 9.71
N ALA A 498 -8.26 13.06 8.39
CA ALA A 498 -7.45 13.84 7.48
C ALA A 498 -7.95 15.30 7.37
N PRO A 499 -7.11 16.25 6.90
CA PRO A 499 -7.50 17.66 6.74
C PRO A 499 -8.65 17.90 5.76
N ASP A 500 -8.83 17.00 4.79
CA ASP A 500 -9.93 17.01 3.82
C ASP A 500 -11.27 16.50 4.39
N GLY A 501 -11.28 16.06 5.64
CA GLY A 501 -12.45 15.51 6.33
C GLY A 501 -12.60 13.99 6.18
N GLN A 502 -11.76 13.32 5.38
CA GLN A 502 -11.80 11.86 5.26
C GLN A 502 -11.39 11.19 6.57
N THR A 503 -12.00 10.04 6.85
CA THR A 503 -11.71 9.22 8.02
C THR A 503 -10.99 7.95 7.61
N HIS A 504 -9.88 7.66 8.29
CA HIS A 504 -9.09 6.46 8.06
C HIS A 504 -9.10 5.58 9.31
N GLU A 505 -9.40 4.30 9.14
CA GLU A 505 -9.26 3.28 10.18
C GLU A 505 -7.79 2.87 10.26
N VAL A 506 -7.14 3.12 11.41
CA VAL A 506 -5.76 2.75 11.68
C VAL A 506 -5.75 1.70 12.78
N ILE A 507 -5.01 0.62 12.57
CA ILE A 507 -4.91 -0.48 13.54
C ILE A 507 -3.56 -0.37 14.23
N VAL A 508 -3.58 -0.24 15.56
CA VAL A 508 -2.39 -0.14 16.41
C VAL A 508 -2.22 -1.45 17.14
N ASN A 509 -1.15 -2.17 16.84
CA ASN A 509 -0.77 -3.37 17.59
C ASN A 509 0.26 -3.00 18.66
N ASN A 510 -0.17 -2.98 19.92
CA ASN A 510 0.66 -2.65 21.07
C ASN A 510 1.69 -3.74 21.37
N GLU A 511 1.41 -5.01 21.09
CA GLU A 511 2.35 -6.12 21.30
C GLU A 511 3.48 -6.11 20.27
N LYS A 512 3.17 -5.84 19.00
CA LYS A 512 4.15 -5.75 17.92
C LYS A 512 4.79 -4.37 17.80
N ARG A 513 4.32 -3.41 18.60
CA ARG A 513 4.75 -2.00 18.58
C ARG A 513 4.71 -1.40 17.17
N LEU A 514 3.64 -1.68 16.43
CA LEU A 514 3.46 -1.28 15.03
C LEU A 514 2.03 -0.87 14.73
N ALA A 515 1.85 0.26 14.03
CA ALA A 515 0.58 0.69 13.47
C ALA A 515 0.48 0.32 11.98
N PHE A 516 -0.74 0.06 11.50
CA PHE A 516 -1.06 -0.42 10.16
C PHE A 516 -2.17 0.41 9.50
N ASN A 517 -2.35 0.21 8.19
CA ASN A 517 -3.40 0.81 7.37
C ASN A 517 -3.27 2.35 7.20
N LEU A 518 -2.04 2.85 7.13
CA LEU A 518 -1.76 4.28 7.01
C LEU A 518 -1.63 4.77 5.55
N PHE A 519 -1.80 3.89 4.56
CA PHE A 519 -1.62 4.23 3.14
C PHE A 519 -2.39 5.47 2.69
N GLY A 520 -3.69 5.53 2.99
CA GLY A 520 -4.53 6.65 2.59
C GLY A 520 -4.05 7.98 3.18
N LEU A 521 -3.50 7.95 4.40
CA LEU A 521 -2.91 9.14 5.03
C LEU A 521 -1.58 9.53 4.38
N TYR A 522 -0.78 8.55 3.98
CA TYR A 522 0.54 8.77 3.39
C TYR A 522 0.51 9.30 1.96
N GLU A 523 -0.61 9.17 1.25
CA GLU A 523 -0.79 9.82 -0.06
C GLU A 523 -0.74 11.35 0.02
N MET A 524 -1.03 11.93 1.19
CA MET A 524 -0.94 13.38 1.44
C MET A 524 0.49 13.86 1.73
N LEU A 525 1.45 12.95 1.93
CA LEU A 525 2.80 13.28 2.34
C LEU A 525 3.71 13.54 1.13
N PRO A 526 4.46 14.67 1.12
CA PRO A 526 5.10 15.18 -0.10
C PRO A 526 6.34 14.40 -0.55
N VAL A 527 7.03 13.71 0.36
CA VAL A 527 8.30 13.01 0.06
C VAL A 527 8.30 11.58 0.56
N ASP A 528 9.09 10.71 -0.05
CA ASP A 528 9.05 9.28 0.29
C ASP A 528 9.85 8.93 1.54
N SER A 529 10.99 9.58 1.76
CA SER A 529 11.77 9.46 2.99
C SER A 529 11.74 10.74 3.81
N GLY A 530 11.47 10.64 5.11
CA GLY A 530 11.53 11.77 6.05
C GLY A 530 10.30 12.67 6.02
N SER A 531 9.19 12.24 5.44
CA SER A 531 7.92 12.97 5.56
C SER A 531 7.48 13.09 7.02
N VAL A 532 6.87 14.22 7.36
CA VAL A 532 6.51 14.56 8.73
C VAL A 532 5.01 14.79 8.83
N PHE A 533 4.40 14.34 9.91
CA PHE A 533 3.03 14.69 10.26
C PHE A 533 2.89 14.87 11.78
N LEU A 534 1.85 15.60 12.17
CA LEU A 534 1.41 15.70 13.55
C LEU A 534 0.15 14.85 13.74
N LEU A 535 0.07 14.16 14.88
CA LEU A 535 -1.17 13.57 15.38
C LEU A 535 -1.66 14.34 16.59
N HIS A 536 -2.87 14.88 16.48
CA HIS A 536 -3.53 15.57 17.57
C HIS A 536 -4.55 14.63 18.21
N PRO A 537 -4.44 14.36 19.53
CA PRO A 537 -5.47 13.64 20.25
C PRO A 537 -6.74 14.49 20.30
N THR A 538 -7.90 13.83 20.33
CA THR A 538 -9.19 14.50 20.48
C THR A 538 -9.79 14.25 21.87
N THR A 539 -11.04 14.67 22.09
CA THR A 539 -11.77 14.34 23.31
C THR A 539 -12.11 12.85 23.42
N ARG A 540 -12.09 12.12 22.29
CA ARG A 540 -12.30 10.66 22.23
C ARG A 540 -10.93 9.98 22.14
N ALA A 541 -10.68 9.04 23.04
CA ALA A 541 -9.38 8.36 23.15
C ALA A 541 -8.99 7.54 21.90
N TRP A 542 -9.97 7.15 21.09
CA TRP A 542 -9.78 6.40 19.84
C TRP A 542 -9.75 7.29 18.59
N GLU A 543 -9.90 8.61 18.72
CA GLU A 543 -10.01 9.52 17.58
C GLU A 543 -8.87 10.55 17.59
N PHE A 544 -8.21 10.68 16.44
CA PHE A 544 -7.06 11.55 16.23
C PHE A 544 -7.23 12.40 14.98
N ARG A 545 -6.56 13.55 14.93
CA ARG A 545 -6.49 14.41 13.74
C ARG A 545 -5.09 14.35 13.16
N PHE A 546 -5.02 14.13 11.86
CA PHE A 546 -3.79 14.12 11.09
C PHE A 546 -3.52 15.50 10.49
N GLU A 547 -2.30 15.98 10.63
CA GLU A 547 -1.84 17.22 10.02
C GLU A 547 -0.49 16.97 9.30
N PRO A 548 -0.45 16.98 7.96
CA PRO A 548 0.80 16.83 7.23
C PRO A 548 1.66 18.08 7.40
N VAL A 549 2.97 17.88 7.56
CA VAL A 549 3.95 18.97 7.62
C VAL A 549 4.72 19.01 6.31
N ALA A 550 4.80 20.19 5.70
CA ALA A 550 5.39 20.35 4.37
C ALA A 550 6.91 20.14 4.34
N GLU A 551 7.60 20.52 5.42
CA GLU A 551 9.05 20.38 5.53
C GLU A 551 9.41 18.98 6.02
N PRO A 552 10.28 18.25 5.30
CA PRO A 552 10.72 16.93 5.72
C PRO A 552 11.74 17.03 6.87
N ASP A 553 11.88 15.93 7.61
CA ASP A 553 12.83 15.85 8.71
C ASP A 553 14.28 15.76 8.17
N PRO A 554 15.18 16.67 8.55
CA PRO A 554 16.54 16.70 7.99
C PRO A 554 17.41 15.48 8.35
N GLN A 555 17.03 14.68 9.36
CA GLN A 555 17.77 13.48 9.74
C GLN A 555 17.33 12.22 8.96
N VAL A 556 16.13 12.24 8.37
CA VAL A 556 15.54 11.09 7.65
C VAL A 556 15.28 11.41 6.17
N TYR A 557 15.29 12.70 5.80
CA TYR A 557 15.11 13.14 4.43
C TYR A 557 16.28 12.70 3.56
N VAL A 558 15.93 12.00 2.48
CA VAL A 558 16.85 11.62 1.40
C VAL A 558 16.28 12.20 0.12
N THR A 559 17.11 12.88 -0.68
CA THR A 559 16.61 13.48 -1.93
C THR A 559 16.22 12.39 -2.92
N PRO A 560 15.25 12.63 -3.83
CA PRO A 560 14.83 11.63 -4.81
C PRO A 560 15.98 11.07 -5.63
N GLU A 561 16.94 11.91 -6.03
CA GLU A 561 18.12 11.49 -6.79
C GLU A 561 19.00 10.55 -5.97
N ARG A 562 19.28 10.90 -4.71
CA ARG A 562 20.08 10.06 -3.82
C ARG A 562 19.36 8.75 -3.49
N GLN A 563 18.05 8.80 -3.31
CA GLN A 563 17.24 7.62 -3.07
C GLN A 563 17.33 6.64 -4.26
N GLN A 564 17.24 7.15 -5.50
CA GLN A 564 17.38 6.33 -6.70
C GLN A 564 18.76 5.68 -6.80
N GLU A 565 19.84 6.39 -6.44
CA GLU A 565 21.19 5.81 -6.37
C GLU A 565 21.28 4.66 -5.34
N LEU A 566 20.72 4.86 -4.15
CA LEU A 566 20.71 3.85 -3.08
C LEU A 566 19.88 2.62 -3.47
N ILE A 567 18.75 2.81 -4.15
CA ILE A 567 17.94 1.72 -4.71
C ILE A 567 18.73 0.96 -5.79
N GLY A 568 19.45 1.65 -6.67
CA GLY A 568 20.31 0.98 -7.66
C GLY A 568 21.42 0.15 -7.00
N LEU A 569 21.99 0.62 -5.87
CA LEU A 569 22.95 -0.16 -5.10
C LEU A 569 22.31 -1.38 -4.43
N LYS A 570 21.07 -1.25 -3.93
CA LYS A 570 20.28 -2.39 -3.42
C LYS A 570 20.06 -3.44 -4.50
N GLU A 571 19.59 -3.03 -5.67
CA GLU A 571 19.32 -3.94 -6.80
C GLU A 571 20.58 -4.71 -7.19
N ALA A 572 21.73 -4.03 -7.29
CA ALA A 572 23.01 -4.68 -7.59
C ALA A 572 23.45 -5.71 -6.52
N ILE A 573 23.13 -5.45 -5.25
CA ILE A 573 23.39 -6.39 -4.13
C ILE A 573 22.47 -7.60 -4.22
N ASP A 574 21.17 -7.36 -4.45
CA ASP A 574 20.16 -8.41 -4.55
C ASP A 574 20.40 -9.31 -5.79
N GLU A 575 20.99 -8.79 -6.87
CA GLU A 575 21.37 -9.52 -8.08
C GLU A 575 22.65 -10.37 -7.93
N GLY A 576 23.33 -10.32 -6.78
CA GLY A 576 24.44 -11.22 -6.47
C GLY A 576 25.75 -10.54 -6.06
N ALA A 577 25.78 -9.22 -5.87
CA ALA A 577 26.96 -8.62 -5.23
C ALA A 577 26.96 -8.95 -3.72
N GLU A 578 27.87 -9.85 -3.31
CA GLU A 578 28.11 -10.15 -1.90
C GLU A 578 28.78 -8.96 -1.19
N MET A 579 27.97 -8.00 -0.77
CA MET A 579 28.43 -6.82 -0.07
C MET A 579 28.10 -6.91 1.42
N ALA A 580 29.12 -6.83 2.29
CA ALA A 580 28.93 -6.78 3.74
C ALA A 580 28.29 -5.44 4.15
N THR A 581 27.67 -5.39 5.34
CA THR A 581 27.11 -4.13 5.85
C THR A 581 28.23 -3.10 6.10
N PHE A 582 29.43 -3.55 6.48
CA PHE A 582 30.64 -2.72 6.51
C PHE A 582 30.86 -1.99 5.18
N ASP A 583 30.85 -2.70 4.05
CA ASP A 583 31.11 -2.12 2.74
C ASP A 583 29.99 -1.15 2.32
N ILE A 584 28.73 -1.50 2.59
CA ILE A 584 27.58 -0.59 2.40
C ILE A 584 27.79 0.72 3.20
N THR A 585 28.25 0.60 4.45
CA THR A 585 28.52 1.75 5.32
C THR A 585 29.66 2.62 4.76
N CYS A 586 30.70 1.99 4.19
CA CYS A 586 31.78 2.70 3.48
C CYS A 586 31.25 3.48 2.27
N GLU A 587 30.45 2.87 1.40
CA GLU A 587 29.90 3.53 0.20
C GLU A 587 29.00 4.72 0.57
N VAL A 588 28.11 4.54 1.55
CA VAL A 588 27.22 5.62 2.01
C VAL A 588 28.02 6.79 2.59
N LEU A 589 28.99 6.52 3.48
CA LEU A 589 29.77 7.60 4.10
C LEU A 589 30.83 8.20 3.15
N ALA A 590 31.27 7.48 2.12
CA ALA A 590 32.18 8.01 1.09
C ALA A 590 31.52 9.12 0.26
N TYR A 591 30.22 9.00 -0.01
CA TYR A 591 29.43 10.03 -0.68
C TYR A 591 29.39 11.34 0.13
N HIS A 592 29.26 11.23 1.46
CA HIS A 592 29.15 12.37 2.36
C HIS A 592 30.49 12.83 2.94
N GLN A 593 31.26 13.63 2.20
CA GLN A 593 32.58 14.13 2.65
C GLN A 593 32.56 14.85 4.02
N LYS A 594 31.44 15.49 4.38
CA LYS A 594 31.29 16.17 5.68
C LYS A 594 30.90 15.22 6.81
N GLY A 595 30.52 13.99 6.48
CA GLY A 595 29.96 12.98 7.37
C GLY A 595 28.46 13.11 7.55
N LEU A 596 27.86 12.04 8.09
CA LEU A 596 26.45 11.95 8.45
C LEU A 596 26.32 11.77 9.96
N ASP A 597 25.25 12.30 10.56
CA ASP A 597 24.89 11.85 11.91
C ASP A 597 24.42 10.37 11.90
N PHE A 598 24.26 9.78 13.09
CA PHE A 598 23.91 8.37 13.20
C PHE A 598 22.55 8.02 12.58
N VAL A 599 21.54 8.87 12.73
CA VAL A 599 20.19 8.63 12.20
C VAL A 599 20.19 8.77 10.67
N GLN A 600 20.93 9.75 10.13
CA GLN A 600 21.12 9.93 8.70
C GLN A 600 21.80 8.72 8.07
N ALA A 601 22.91 8.25 8.66
CA ALA A 601 23.62 7.08 8.18
C ALA A 601 22.73 5.82 8.23
N LEU A 602 22.02 5.61 9.34
CA LEU A 602 21.09 4.49 9.49
C LEU A 602 19.96 4.55 8.46
N THR A 603 19.44 5.73 8.15
CA THR A 603 18.37 5.92 7.16
C THR A 603 18.84 5.53 5.76
N GLU A 604 19.96 6.07 5.28
CA GLU A 604 20.46 5.73 3.93
C GLU A 604 20.86 4.25 3.82
N ILE A 605 21.49 3.68 4.85
CA ILE A 605 21.86 2.26 4.84
C ILE A 605 20.60 1.38 4.81
N ASN A 606 19.55 1.72 5.55
CA ASN A 606 18.29 0.97 5.57
C ASN A 606 17.49 1.05 4.25
N LEU A 607 17.75 2.04 3.39
CA LEU A 607 17.23 2.04 2.02
C LEU A 607 17.88 0.94 1.16
N ILE A 608 19.15 0.61 1.44
CA ILE A 608 19.88 -0.43 0.73
C ILE A 608 19.57 -1.81 1.33
N ARG A 609 19.80 -1.96 2.63
CA ARG A 609 19.58 -3.19 3.39
C ARG A 609 19.15 -2.86 4.80
N ARG A 610 18.07 -3.50 5.27
CA ARG A 610 17.62 -3.38 6.65
C ARG A 610 18.72 -3.86 7.60
N VAL A 611 19.14 -3.00 8.52
CA VAL A 611 20.15 -3.27 9.56
C VAL A 611 19.68 -2.71 10.88
N THR A 612 19.97 -3.44 11.97
CA THR A 612 19.64 -2.95 13.31
C THR A 612 20.55 -1.78 13.69
N ARG A 613 20.05 -0.86 14.51
CA ARG A 613 20.82 0.26 15.06
C ARG A 613 22.07 -0.21 15.81
N ARG A 614 21.99 -1.36 16.49
CA ARG A 614 23.12 -1.96 17.22
C ARG A 614 24.19 -2.52 16.28
N LYS A 615 23.79 -3.11 15.14
CA LYS A 615 24.72 -3.57 14.10
C LYS A 615 25.50 -2.40 13.52
N LEU A 616 24.81 -1.32 13.12
CA LEU A 616 25.48 -0.13 12.60
C LEU A 616 26.39 0.52 13.64
N ALA A 617 25.93 0.69 14.89
CA ALA A 617 26.75 1.23 15.96
C ALA A 617 28.02 0.39 16.22
N SER A 618 27.91 -0.94 16.10
CA SER A 618 29.04 -1.85 16.21
C SER A 618 30.04 -1.64 15.07
N ILE A 619 29.58 -1.53 13.82
CA ILE A 619 30.43 -1.27 12.66
C ILE A 619 31.18 0.07 12.81
N LEU A 620 30.45 1.15 13.13
CA LEU A 620 31.04 2.48 13.34
C LEU A 620 32.06 2.51 14.50
N SER A 621 31.88 1.67 15.51
CA SER A 621 32.76 1.61 16.68
C SER A 621 33.96 0.67 16.52
N ASN A 622 33.80 -0.39 15.72
CA ASN A 622 34.78 -1.47 15.64
C ASN A 622 35.78 -1.27 14.50
N TYR A 623 35.41 -0.62 13.39
CA TYR A 623 36.32 -0.45 12.25
C TYR A 623 37.07 0.90 12.29
N LEU A 624 38.40 0.84 12.13
CA LEU A 624 39.30 2.01 12.29
C LEU A 624 39.12 3.09 11.20
N CYS A 625 38.45 2.76 10.10
CA CYS A 625 38.16 3.71 9.02
C CYS A 625 37.00 4.65 9.33
N PHE A 626 36.18 4.37 10.35
CA PHE A 626 35.11 5.25 10.78
C PHE A 626 35.56 6.10 11.96
N MET A 627 35.30 7.41 11.86
CA MET A 627 35.70 8.36 12.89
C MET A 627 34.61 9.40 13.10
N GLN A 628 34.27 9.66 14.35
CA GLN A 628 33.49 10.82 14.75
C GLN A 628 34.45 11.86 15.33
N LYS A 629 34.46 13.07 14.77
CA LYS A 629 35.30 14.15 15.31
C LYS A 629 34.74 14.59 16.66
N ALA A 630 35.62 14.78 17.65
CA ALA A 630 35.22 15.25 18.98
C ALA A 630 34.39 16.55 18.89
N GLY A 631 33.23 16.55 19.56
CA GLY A 631 32.31 17.68 19.59
C GLY A 631 31.40 17.82 18.37
N THR A 632 31.40 16.85 17.44
CA THR A 632 30.49 16.84 16.28
C THR A 632 29.73 15.52 16.22
N PRO A 633 28.43 15.51 15.89
CA PRO A 633 27.66 14.26 15.78
C PRO A 633 27.99 13.47 14.50
N GLN A 634 28.69 14.06 13.52
CA GLN A 634 28.92 13.45 12.22
C GLN A 634 30.03 12.39 12.22
N TRP A 635 29.68 11.21 11.69
CA TRP A 635 30.57 10.10 11.35
C TRP A 635 31.13 10.27 9.95
N ARG A 636 32.42 10.00 9.79
CA ARG A 636 33.12 10.09 8.51
C ARG A 636 33.85 8.78 8.21
N PHE A 637 33.97 8.50 6.93
CA PHE A 637 34.80 7.42 6.41
C PHE A 637 36.14 7.97 5.92
N ASP A 638 37.24 7.36 6.36
CA ASP A 638 38.59 7.60 5.85
C ASP A 638 39.01 6.45 4.92
N PRO A 639 39.00 6.65 3.59
CA PRO A 639 39.29 5.59 2.64
C PRO A 639 40.73 5.07 2.76
N ARG A 640 41.65 5.85 3.33
CA ARG A 640 43.05 5.43 3.53
C ARG A 640 43.20 4.38 4.63
N LYS A 641 42.20 4.27 5.51
CA LYS A 641 42.17 3.35 6.64
C LYS A 641 41.23 2.17 6.42
N ARG A 642 40.62 2.04 5.23
CA ARG A 642 39.68 0.94 4.92
C ARG A 642 40.28 -0.42 5.27
N ASP A 643 41.53 -0.63 4.86
CA ASP A 643 42.23 -1.92 5.01
C ASP A 643 42.91 -2.09 6.37
N TYR A 644 42.72 -1.16 7.32
CA TYR A 644 43.33 -1.26 8.65
C TYR A 644 42.57 -2.25 9.56
N GLY A 645 41.39 -2.69 9.13
CA GLY A 645 40.58 -3.69 9.83
C GLY A 645 39.93 -3.17 11.11
N THR A 646 39.67 -4.09 12.03
CA THR A 646 38.99 -3.84 13.30
C THR A 646 39.94 -3.38 14.40
N ASP A 647 39.43 -2.56 15.32
CA ASP A 647 40.13 -2.16 16.53
C ASP A 647 40.27 -3.36 17.46
N ARG A 648 41.50 -3.83 17.64
CA ARG A 648 41.83 -5.00 18.47
C ARG A 648 41.37 -4.84 19.92
N ASP A 649 41.30 -3.61 20.43
CA ASP A 649 40.85 -3.33 21.79
C ASP A 649 39.34 -3.56 21.97
N LYS A 650 38.59 -3.60 20.86
CA LYS A 650 37.15 -3.83 20.85
C LYS A 650 36.77 -5.32 20.85
N ARG A 651 37.72 -6.22 20.56
CA ARG A 651 37.48 -7.68 20.53
C ARG A 651 36.91 -8.24 21.85
N LYS A 652 37.21 -7.61 22.99
CA LYS A 652 36.67 -8.00 24.31
C LYS A 652 35.17 -7.72 24.49
N TYR A 653 34.58 -6.91 23.61
CA TYR A 653 33.16 -6.55 23.64
C TYR A 653 32.32 -7.35 22.63
N LEU A 654 32.92 -8.25 21.84
CA LEU A 654 32.18 -9.12 20.94
C LEU A 654 31.19 -9.97 21.74
N LYS A 655 29.91 -9.95 21.35
CA LYS A 655 28.89 -10.81 21.94
C LYS A 655 29.16 -12.25 21.45
N ARG A 656 29.59 -13.12 22.37
CA ARG A 656 29.76 -14.56 22.10
C ARG A 656 28.46 -15.31 22.24
#